data_AF-A0AA96DLQ5-F1
#
_entry.id   AF-A0AA96DLQ5-F1
#
_cell.length_a   1.000
_cell.length_b   1.000
_cell.length_c   1.000
_cell.angle_alpha   90.00
_cell.angle_beta   90.00
_cell.angle_gamma   90.00
#
_symmetry.space_group_name_H-M   'P 1'
#
loop_
_entity.id
_entity.type
_entity.pdbx_description
1 polymer ?
#
loop_
_entity_poly.entity_id
_entity_poly.type
_entity_poly.pdbx_seq_one_letter_code
_entity_poly.pdbx_strand_id
1 'polypeptide(L)'
;MSEEKKHNAKTSKNLKNLYLDPNNYRFIDNPKYVKIDNSNLLNDTVQARTKTFIEGKNRKNVEDLLDSFKTNGYMDIDIIQVKEISENKFLVLEGNRRVTALKILQEEHKNSQDIGNFDPAIFGKIPFEIHDVEDEGKHQVIMGLKHITRNKTWPALNQAQLIYDIMSKYSDQIEGENFIKNSLGISVSTIRKYVRTLKLIEHYKKSDFRDCFTTDMYSIFEEIIKKPNIKAWLGFDDRTYQISNTYNLSRLFSWLSPSDGIEYREEIVEEEIISQNDPIITKAFEIRDLAEFIDDEKALKKMEDTGKVSQGLIISEYVGRNKFQEALTSAHKDIKNAIHLEEFISDKDILEIEKIKIDLEKLLPKKTVVEFKADKNNDAYFTIGNIKHFEEIEIKKYRIFENFKINGFKKVNIFVGLNNSGKTTLLEAIYLLSIQNDMKSFFEFIKLKNKFNALDISWLKAHIQKGEIKGTFNSVNVGVNINNGPTEEDIDKIDYETTIEIESRVDDEKRISVMHLFGSKDPQLHFKNIKYLCSTMFKSPYFYSHNDLLNSHAISVEKKVLEDILVFIRKIDNSIEKIELIEHYGVKRFSVTSSKFDKAKDLTSYGEGLQRIFEIALSFAYCKNGILLIDEIETAIHKSLLIDFTEFIQKFAEKFNVQVFITSHSKECIDAFVKNDYKNNNDLMAYLLKNNNESFSYKYIDGKRLKILVDDINLDIRG
;
A
#
# COMPACT_ATOMS: atom_id res chain seq x y z
N MET A 1 53.44 44.68 -53.81
CA MET A 1 54.45 44.93 -52.74
C MET A 1 53.69 45.50 -51.56
N SER A 2 53.86 44.88 -50.39
CA SER A 2 53.51 45.30 -49.00
C SER A 2 52.13 45.96 -48.79
N GLU A 3 51.18 45.45 -48.00
CA GLU A 3 51.28 44.97 -46.61
C GLU A 3 50.14 43.97 -46.32
N GLU A 4 50.40 42.66 -46.35
CA GLU A 4 49.46 41.67 -45.82
C GLU A 4 50.24 40.37 -45.57
N LYS A 5 50.71 40.21 -44.33
CA LYS A 5 51.18 38.97 -43.66
C LYS A 5 52.05 39.32 -42.45
N LYS A 6 51.42 39.80 -41.38
CA LYS A 6 51.96 39.74 -40.02
C LYS A 6 50.82 39.45 -39.06
N HIS A 7 50.32 38.23 -39.08
CA HIS A 7 49.58 37.68 -37.95
C HIS A 7 49.83 36.17 -37.91
N ASN A 8 50.17 35.65 -36.72
CA ASN A 8 50.66 34.30 -36.40
C ASN A 8 52.18 34.11 -36.29
N ALA A 9 52.91 35.09 -35.74
CA ALA A 9 54.24 34.81 -35.19
C ALA A 9 54.11 34.40 -33.71
N LYS A 10 54.43 33.14 -33.37
CA LYS A 10 54.58 32.68 -31.98
C LYS A 10 55.56 33.62 -31.28
N THR A 11 55.07 34.43 -30.34
CA THR A 11 55.88 35.38 -29.59
C THR A 11 56.16 34.78 -28.22
N SER A 12 57.39 34.91 -27.73
CA SER A 12 57.75 34.44 -26.38
C SER A 12 58.29 35.59 -25.54
N LYS A 13 57.76 35.75 -24.31
CA LYS A 13 58.27 36.72 -23.33
C LYS A 13 58.38 36.09 -21.95
N ASN A 14 58.97 36.83 -21.02
CA ASN A 14 59.06 36.42 -19.62
C ASN A 14 57.64 36.32 -19.01
N LEU A 15 57.42 35.31 -18.17
CA LEU A 15 56.15 35.08 -17.46
C LEU A 15 55.65 36.32 -16.69
N LYS A 16 56.55 37.17 -16.19
CA LYS A 16 56.20 38.42 -15.48
C LYS A 16 55.43 39.41 -16.34
N ASN A 17 55.55 39.30 -17.67
CA ASN A 17 54.87 40.17 -18.63
C ASN A 17 53.43 39.71 -18.91
N LEU A 18 53.03 38.52 -18.42
CA LEU A 18 51.69 37.97 -18.56
C LEU A 18 50.83 38.28 -17.32
N TYR A 19 49.76 39.04 -17.53
CA TYR A 19 48.79 39.45 -16.52
C TYR A 19 47.53 38.61 -16.64
N LEU A 20 47.03 38.09 -15.53
CA LEU A 20 45.80 37.29 -15.50
C LEU A 20 44.60 38.18 -15.77
N ASP A 21 43.59 37.67 -16.48
CA ASP A 21 42.36 38.41 -16.75
C ASP A 21 41.41 38.38 -15.54
N PRO A 22 41.19 39.51 -14.81
CA PRO A 22 40.30 39.56 -13.68
C PRO A 22 38.81 39.47 -14.05
N ASN A 23 38.45 39.70 -15.32
CA ASN A 23 37.08 39.68 -15.82
C ASN A 23 36.73 38.36 -16.54
N ASN A 24 37.55 37.33 -16.33
CA ASN A 24 37.35 36.05 -16.97
C ASN A 24 36.01 35.42 -16.55
N TYR A 25 35.26 34.90 -17.53
CA TYR A 25 33.95 34.29 -17.31
C TYR A 25 33.98 33.15 -16.27
N ARG A 26 35.13 32.52 -16.03
CA ARG A 26 35.34 31.51 -14.98
C ARG A 26 34.94 31.97 -13.57
N PHE A 27 34.85 33.27 -13.30
CA PHE A 27 34.61 33.79 -11.95
C PHE A 27 33.20 34.29 -11.71
N ILE A 28 32.31 34.29 -12.72
CA ILE A 28 30.97 34.90 -12.61
C ILE A 28 30.13 34.25 -11.51
N ASP A 29 30.37 32.96 -11.26
CA ASP A 29 29.76 32.15 -10.23
C ASP A 29 30.39 32.34 -8.83
N ASN A 30 31.49 33.10 -8.70
CA ASN A 30 32.11 33.37 -7.40
C ASN A 30 31.41 34.53 -6.67
N PRO A 31 30.94 34.36 -5.42
CA PRO A 31 30.26 35.43 -4.67
C PRO A 31 31.08 36.70 -4.43
N LYS A 32 32.43 36.60 -4.45
CA LYS A 32 33.35 37.73 -4.26
C LYS A 32 33.77 38.38 -5.58
N TYR A 33 33.23 37.92 -6.71
CA TYR A 33 33.55 38.48 -8.01
C TYR A 33 32.91 39.85 -8.20
N VAL A 34 33.73 40.80 -8.67
CA VAL A 34 33.31 42.15 -9.07
C VAL A 34 34.07 42.46 -10.34
N LYS A 35 33.35 42.93 -11.37
CA LYS A 35 33.92 43.36 -12.65
C LYS A 35 34.91 44.51 -12.40
N ILE A 36 36.08 44.42 -13.03
CA ILE A 36 37.18 45.37 -12.88
C ILE A 36 37.30 46.24 -14.12
N ASP A 37 37.41 47.55 -13.94
CA ASP A 37 37.66 48.49 -15.03
C ASP A 37 39.03 48.30 -15.69
N ASN A 38 39.10 48.63 -16.98
CA ASN A 38 40.30 48.45 -17.81
C ASN A 38 41.55 49.18 -17.24
N SER A 39 41.36 50.28 -16.52
CA SER A 39 42.44 51.03 -15.86
C SER A 39 43.12 50.28 -14.71
N ASN A 40 42.43 49.31 -14.11
CA ASN A 40 42.88 48.59 -12.91
C ASN A 40 43.36 47.15 -13.19
N LEU A 41 43.38 46.71 -14.45
CA LEU A 41 43.74 45.33 -14.81
C LEU A 41 45.17 44.94 -14.38
N LEU A 42 46.09 45.91 -14.35
CA LEU A 42 47.50 45.70 -14.00
C LEU A 42 47.80 45.88 -12.51
N ASN A 43 46.81 46.22 -11.68
CA ASN A 43 47.00 46.46 -10.25
C ASN A 43 47.42 45.16 -9.52
N ASP A 44 48.46 45.22 -8.69
CA ASP A 44 49.02 44.03 -8.03
C ASP A 44 48.01 43.35 -7.09
N THR A 45 47.19 44.12 -6.36
CA THR A 45 46.14 43.58 -5.49
C THR A 45 45.06 42.86 -6.31
N VAL A 46 44.68 43.42 -7.45
CA VAL A 46 43.75 42.78 -8.39
C VAL A 46 44.35 41.48 -8.93
N GLN A 47 45.61 41.50 -9.37
CA GLN A 47 46.30 40.31 -9.88
C GLN A 47 46.43 39.21 -8.81
N ALA A 48 46.72 39.55 -7.56
CA ALA A 48 46.76 38.61 -6.44
C ALA A 48 45.38 37.99 -6.16
N ARG A 49 44.32 38.81 -6.18
CA ARG A 49 42.93 38.33 -6.05
C ARG A 49 42.56 37.37 -7.18
N THR A 50 42.84 37.76 -8.42
CA THR A 50 42.57 36.94 -9.62
C THR A 50 43.33 35.62 -9.58
N LYS A 51 44.61 35.64 -9.18
CA LYS A 51 45.41 34.43 -8.98
C LYS A 51 44.73 33.51 -7.96
N THR A 52 44.35 34.03 -6.79
CA THR A 52 43.65 33.28 -5.72
C THR A 52 42.35 32.64 -6.23
N PHE A 53 41.56 33.35 -7.05
CA PHE A 53 40.33 32.79 -7.65
C PHE A 53 40.63 31.61 -8.59
N ILE A 54 41.69 31.71 -9.38
CA ILE A 54 42.10 30.65 -10.31
C ILE A 54 42.69 29.45 -9.57
N GLU A 55 43.45 29.68 -8.50
CA GLU A 55 44.05 28.63 -7.67
C GLU A 55 42.99 27.79 -6.95
N GLY A 56 41.96 28.46 -6.41
CA GLY A 56 41.00 27.83 -5.53
C GLY A 56 41.62 27.41 -4.19
N LYS A 57 40.78 26.87 -3.30
CA LYS A 57 41.22 26.42 -1.97
C LYS A 57 42.26 25.29 -2.14
N ASN A 58 43.41 25.43 -1.48
CA ASN A 58 44.53 24.49 -1.54
C ASN A 58 45.01 24.17 -2.98
N ARG A 59 44.90 25.13 -3.93
CA ARG A 59 45.34 24.99 -5.33
C ARG A 59 44.61 23.91 -6.15
N LYS A 60 43.48 23.38 -5.65
CA LYS A 60 42.71 22.30 -6.28
C LYS A 60 42.30 22.58 -7.73
N ASN A 61 42.08 23.86 -8.09
CA ASN A 61 41.66 24.23 -9.44
C ASN A 61 42.80 24.23 -10.47
N VAL A 62 44.06 24.05 -10.05
CA VAL A 62 45.24 24.00 -10.94
C VAL A 62 46.15 22.80 -10.65
N GLU A 63 45.78 21.94 -9.70
CA GLU A 63 46.52 20.73 -9.29
C GLU A 63 46.87 19.83 -10.48
N ASP A 64 45.88 19.54 -11.35
CA ASP A 64 46.07 18.75 -12.58
C ASP A 64 47.16 19.31 -13.51
N LEU A 65 47.26 20.64 -13.61
CA LEU A 65 48.28 21.31 -14.41
C LEU A 65 49.63 21.34 -13.71
N LEU A 66 49.66 21.53 -12.40
CA LEU A 66 50.89 21.47 -11.60
C LEU A 66 51.52 20.07 -11.71
N ASP A 67 50.74 19.01 -11.49
CA ASP A 67 51.22 17.62 -11.59
C ASP A 67 51.72 17.29 -12.99
N SER A 68 50.98 17.72 -14.02
CA SER A 68 51.37 17.52 -15.42
C SER A 68 52.67 18.24 -15.76
N PHE A 69 52.84 19.50 -15.33
CA PHE A 69 54.06 20.27 -15.54
C PHE A 69 55.26 19.69 -14.78
N LYS A 70 55.08 19.26 -13.51
CA LYS A 70 56.15 18.63 -12.73
C LYS A 70 56.55 17.27 -13.30
N THR A 71 55.61 16.52 -13.88
CA THR A 71 55.88 15.19 -14.43
C THR A 71 56.51 15.25 -15.83
N ASN A 72 55.93 16.05 -16.73
CA ASN A 72 56.21 16.02 -18.17
C ASN A 72 56.98 17.26 -18.68
N GLY A 73 57.17 18.28 -17.85
CA GLY A 73 57.66 19.60 -18.28
C GLY A 73 56.57 20.40 -19.03
N TYR A 74 56.96 21.55 -19.58
CA TYR A 74 56.04 22.39 -20.37
C TYR A 74 55.90 21.85 -21.79
N MET A 75 54.66 21.53 -22.19
CA MET A 75 54.34 21.11 -23.56
C MET A 75 53.63 22.24 -24.33
N ASP A 76 54.15 22.60 -25.50
CA ASP A 76 53.59 23.64 -26.39
C ASP A 76 52.46 23.08 -27.28
N ILE A 77 51.44 22.47 -26.65
CA ILE A 77 50.31 21.83 -27.35
C ILE A 77 49.13 22.81 -27.49
N ASP A 78 48.67 23.36 -26.36
CA ASP A 78 47.71 24.47 -26.35
C ASP A 78 48.51 25.75 -26.11
N ILE A 79 48.48 26.69 -27.04
CA ILE A 79 49.21 27.97 -26.91
C ILE A 79 48.40 28.93 -26.02
N ILE A 80 49.08 29.79 -25.25
CA ILE A 80 48.44 30.84 -24.44
C ILE A 80 48.05 31.98 -25.39
N GLN A 81 46.85 32.53 -25.25
CA GLN A 81 46.40 33.65 -26.07
C GLN A 81 46.33 34.90 -25.21
N VAL A 82 46.80 36.01 -25.76
CA VAL A 82 46.92 37.27 -25.02
C VAL A 82 46.49 38.47 -25.86
N LYS A 83 46.22 39.58 -25.18
CA LYS A 83 46.04 40.91 -25.76
C LYS A 83 47.11 41.84 -25.20
N GLU A 84 47.77 42.61 -26.05
CA GLU A 84 48.69 43.65 -25.58
C GLU A 84 47.89 44.84 -25.03
N ILE A 85 48.17 45.25 -23.78
CA ILE A 85 47.51 46.41 -23.14
C ILE A 85 48.44 47.63 -23.11
N SER A 86 49.74 47.40 -22.96
CA SER A 86 50.78 48.43 -22.99
C SER A 86 52.10 47.77 -23.37
N GLU A 87 53.10 48.55 -23.75
CA GLU A 87 54.40 48.05 -24.24
C GLU A 87 54.96 46.94 -23.32
N ASN A 88 55.15 45.74 -23.88
CA ASN A 88 55.64 44.54 -23.18
C ASN A 88 54.75 44.02 -22.02
N LYS A 89 53.47 44.40 -21.92
CA LYS A 89 52.50 43.86 -20.95
C LYS A 89 51.28 43.27 -21.65
N PHE A 90 51.03 41.99 -21.38
CA PHE A 90 50.04 41.20 -22.09
C PHE A 90 49.00 40.64 -21.12
N LEU A 91 47.72 40.86 -21.40
CA LEU A 91 46.60 40.27 -20.68
C LEU A 91 46.29 38.89 -21.22
N VAL A 92 46.20 37.90 -20.34
CA VAL A 92 45.90 36.52 -20.70
C VAL A 92 44.42 36.36 -20.96
N LEU A 93 44.10 36.24 -22.23
CA LEU A 93 42.75 36.03 -22.73
C LEU A 93 42.32 34.56 -22.58
N GLU A 94 43.21 33.63 -22.94
CA GLU A 94 42.98 32.20 -22.79
C GLU A 94 44.25 31.49 -22.30
N GLY A 95 44.08 30.58 -21.34
CA GLY A 95 45.21 29.96 -20.62
C GLY A 95 45.50 30.54 -19.24
N ASN A 96 44.56 31.28 -18.64
CA ASN A 96 44.66 31.82 -17.28
C ASN A 96 45.11 30.77 -16.23
N ARG A 97 44.55 29.54 -16.26
CA ARG A 97 44.97 28.44 -15.37
C ARG A 97 46.43 28.00 -15.60
N ARG A 98 46.89 27.97 -16.85
CA ARG A 98 48.27 27.60 -17.22
C ARG A 98 49.24 28.67 -16.73
N VAL A 99 48.92 29.95 -16.94
CA VAL A 99 49.75 31.07 -16.45
C VAL A 99 49.79 31.09 -14.92
N THR A 100 48.66 30.83 -14.23
CA THR A 100 48.65 30.70 -12.77
C THR A 100 49.51 29.54 -12.28
N ALA A 101 49.40 28.35 -12.88
CA ALA A 101 50.24 27.20 -12.54
C ALA A 101 51.73 27.50 -12.75
N LEU A 102 52.10 28.17 -13.86
CA LEU A 102 53.47 28.62 -14.11
C LEU A 102 53.95 29.64 -13.06
N LYS A 103 53.09 30.57 -12.64
CA LYS A 103 53.42 31.55 -11.58
C LYS A 103 53.64 30.86 -10.23
N ILE A 104 52.84 29.86 -9.90
CA ILE A 104 53.05 29.02 -8.70
C ILE A 104 54.39 28.30 -8.78
N LEU A 105 54.68 27.58 -9.88
CA LEU A 105 55.96 26.87 -10.03
C LEU A 105 57.15 27.83 -9.96
N GLN A 106 57.02 29.05 -10.48
CA GLN A 106 58.06 30.06 -10.35
C GLN A 106 58.28 30.50 -8.89
N GLU A 107 57.21 30.62 -8.09
CA GLU A 107 57.31 30.90 -6.65
C GLU A 107 57.91 29.73 -5.88
N GLU A 108 57.51 28.49 -6.18
CA GLU A 108 58.07 27.26 -5.59
C GLU A 108 59.58 27.17 -5.86
N HIS A 109 60.00 27.38 -7.11
CA HIS A 109 61.41 27.41 -7.49
C HIS A 109 62.19 28.52 -6.76
N LYS A 110 61.62 29.73 -6.64
CA LYS A 110 62.25 30.84 -5.88
C LYS A 110 62.41 30.49 -4.40
N ASN A 111 61.48 29.72 -3.84
CA ASN A 111 61.49 29.26 -2.47
C ASN A 111 62.26 27.94 -2.27
N SER A 112 63.05 27.50 -3.26
CA SER A 112 63.81 26.23 -3.23
C SER A 112 62.96 24.97 -2.99
N GLN A 113 61.70 25.00 -3.44
CA GLN A 113 60.81 23.83 -3.43
C GLN A 113 60.93 23.04 -4.74
N ASP A 114 60.61 21.74 -4.67
CA ASP A 114 60.70 20.83 -5.81
C ASP A 114 59.62 21.12 -6.88
N ILE A 115 60.08 21.40 -8.10
CA ILE A 115 59.27 21.63 -9.30
C ILE A 115 59.29 20.42 -10.26
N GLY A 116 59.80 19.27 -9.83
CA GLY A 116 59.89 18.05 -10.63
C GLY A 116 60.80 18.21 -11.84
N ASN A 117 60.37 17.66 -12.99
CA ASN A 117 61.08 17.68 -14.27
C ASN A 117 60.91 19.00 -15.06
N PHE A 118 60.35 20.05 -14.44
CA PHE A 118 60.07 21.30 -15.13
C PHE A 118 61.35 22.15 -15.34
N ASP A 119 61.65 22.57 -16.57
CA ASP A 119 62.80 23.43 -16.89
C ASP A 119 62.55 24.91 -16.51
N PRO A 120 63.28 25.48 -15.53
CA PRO A 120 63.12 26.87 -15.12
C PRO A 120 63.40 27.90 -16.22
N ALA A 121 64.17 27.56 -17.26
CA ALA A 121 64.47 28.48 -18.37
C ALA A 121 63.20 28.91 -19.11
N ILE A 122 62.15 28.09 -19.05
CA ILE A 122 60.85 28.33 -19.69
C ILE A 122 60.17 29.58 -19.12
N PHE A 123 60.36 29.90 -17.83
CA PHE A 123 59.79 31.11 -17.22
C PHE A 123 60.24 32.41 -17.94
N GLY A 124 61.40 32.40 -18.60
CA GLY A 124 61.91 33.52 -19.36
C GLY A 124 61.34 33.65 -20.78
N LYS A 125 60.73 32.60 -21.32
CA LYS A 125 60.35 32.47 -22.74
C LYS A 125 59.01 31.72 -22.91
N ILE A 126 57.96 32.16 -22.23
CA ILE A 126 56.62 31.56 -22.36
C ILE A 126 56.05 31.87 -23.75
N PRO A 127 55.71 30.86 -24.57
CA PRO A 127 55.11 31.07 -25.88
C PRO A 127 53.64 31.46 -25.76
N PHE A 128 53.23 32.48 -26.54
CA PHE A 128 51.86 32.92 -26.67
C PHE A 128 51.56 33.49 -28.06
N GLU A 129 50.28 33.70 -28.33
CA GLU A 129 49.74 34.33 -29.53
C GLU A 129 49.04 35.64 -29.16
N ILE A 130 49.32 36.72 -29.88
CA ILE A 130 48.74 38.06 -29.65
C ILE A 130 47.48 38.18 -30.52
N HIS A 131 46.37 38.61 -29.92
CA HIS A 131 45.14 38.97 -30.61
C HIS A 131 44.87 40.48 -30.50
N ASP A 132 44.54 41.10 -31.64
CA ASP A 132 44.29 42.54 -31.72
C ASP A 132 42.96 42.96 -31.08
N VAL A 133 42.91 44.24 -30.66
CA VAL A 133 41.82 44.85 -29.90
C VAL A 133 40.50 44.89 -30.68
N GLU A 134 40.55 44.97 -32.00
CA GLU A 134 39.37 44.99 -32.89
C GLU A 134 38.64 43.64 -32.96
N ASP A 135 39.22 42.58 -32.37
CA ASP A 135 38.77 41.20 -32.52
C ASP A 135 38.09 40.62 -31.27
N GLU A 136 37.54 41.48 -30.40
CA GLU A 136 36.90 41.08 -29.14
C GLU A 136 35.78 40.03 -29.37
N GLY A 137 35.08 40.12 -30.50
CA GLY A 137 34.11 39.11 -30.95
C GLY A 137 34.75 37.75 -31.27
N LYS A 138 35.87 37.71 -32.00
CA LYS A 138 36.58 36.45 -32.28
C LYS A 138 37.15 35.82 -31.01
N HIS A 139 37.60 36.62 -30.04
CA HIS A 139 38.06 36.07 -28.77
C HIS A 139 36.94 35.37 -27.98
N GLN A 140 35.77 36.00 -27.87
CA GLN A 140 34.59 35.39 -27.24
C GLN A 140 34.16 34.10 -27.96
N VAL A 141 34.28 34.05 -29.29
CA VAL A 141 34.04 32.83 -30.09
C VAL A 141 35.06 31.73 -29.75
N ILE A 142 36.35 32.05 -29.65
CA ILE A 142 37.39 31.07 -29.27
C ILE A 142 37.15 30.52 -27.86
N MET A 143 36.79 31.38 -26.90
CA MET A 143 36.42 30.94 -25.55
C MET A 143 35.21 30.02 -25.57
N GLY A 144 34.18 30.36 -26.36
CA GLY A 144 33.00 29.51 -26.55
C GLY A 144 33.36 28.14 -27.13
N LEU A 145 34.19 28.10 -28.17
CA LEU A 145 34.65 26.84 -28.79
C LEU A 145 35.44 25.93 -27.84
N LYS A 146 36.11 26.50 -26.82
CA LYS A 146 36.88 25.73 -25.85
C LYS A 146 36.09 25.33 -24.61
N HIS A 147 35.17 26.18 -24.16
CA HIS A 147 34.54 26.04 -22.85
C HIS A 147 33.03 25.80 -22.89
N ILE A 148 32.43 25.82 -24.08
CA ILE A 148 31.04 25.39 -24.31
C ILE A 148 31.03 24.05 -25.08
N THR A 149 31.87 23.89 -26.12
CA THR A 149 31.81 22.71 -27.01
C THR A 149 32.90 21.64 -26.82
N ARG A 150 33.96 21.87 -26.04
CA ARG A 150 35.06 20.90 -25.80
C ARG A 150 35.14 20.37 -24.35
N ASN A 151 35.96 19.34 -24.13
CA ASN A 151 36.03 18.48 -22.93
C ASN A 151 36.28 19.15 -21.55
N LYS A 152 36.74 20.40 -21.46
CA LYS A 152 36.87 21.13 -20.16
C LYS A 152 35.98 22.38 -20.16
N THR A 153 34.69 22.16 -19.94
CA THR A 153 33.66 23.20 -19.98
C THR A 153 33.67 24.09 -18.74
N TRP A 154 33.17 25.32 -18.86
CA TRP A 154 32.90 26.18 -17.70
C TRP A 154 31.62 25.73 -16.98
N PRO A 155 31.39 26.19 -15.74
CA PRO A 155 30.07 26.09 -15.11
C PRO A 155 28.97 26.66 -16.03
N ALA A 156 27.79 26.04 -16.01
CA ALA A 156 26.73 26.35 -16.96
C ALA A 156 26.25 27.81 -16.90
N LEU A 157 26.24 28.43 -15.71
CA LEU A 157 25.96 29.86 -15.53
C LEU A 157 26.94 30.74 -16.30
N ASN A 158 28.24 30.40 -16.26
CA ASN A 158 29.31 31.18 -16.88
C ASN A 158 29.24 31.05 -18.41
N GLN A 159 28.90 29.85 -18.91
CA GLN A 159 28.60 29.63 -20.32
C GLN A 159 27.38 30.46 -20.76
N ALA A 160 26.31 30.48 -19.96
CA ALA A 160 25.11 31.25 -20.23
C ALA A 160 25.40 32.74 -20.35
N GLN A 161 26.24 33.28 -19.45
CA GLN A 161 26.64 34.69 -19.49
C GLN A 161 27.47 35.01 -20.74
N LEU A 162 28.42 34.17 -21.15
CA LEU A 162 29.18 34.39 -22.39
C LEU A 162 28.24 34.41 -23.62
N ILE A 163 27.31 33.46 -23.70
CA ILE A 163 26.32 33.42 -24.78
C ILE A 163 25.47 34.69 -24.79
N TYR A 164 25.00 35.13 -23.62
CA TYR A 164 24.22 36.35 -23.49
C TYR A 164 25.01 37.60 -23.89
N ASP A 165 26.27 37.72 -23.45
CA ASP A 165 27.12 38.85 -23.79
C ASP A 165 27.39 38.93 -25.30
N ILE A 166 27.67 37.81 -25.97
CA ILE A 166 27.79 37.76 -27.43
C ILE A 166 26.47 38.17 -28.09
N MET A 167 25.34 37.62 -27.63
CA MET A 167 24.03 37.91 -28.20
C MET A 167 23.63 39.39 -28.03
N SER A 168 23.98 40.01 -26.90
CA SER A 168 23.64 41.41 -26.58
C SER A 168 24.34 42.45 -27.45
N LYS A 169 25.37 42.05 -28.21
CA LYS A 169 26.09 42.93 -29.16
C LYS A 169 25.29 43.19 -30.45
N TYR A 170 24.23 42.41 -30.70
CA TYR A 170 23.39 42.51 -31.90
C TYR A 170 22.04 43.14 -31.54
N SER A 171 21.57 44.07 -32.37
CA SER A 171 20.25 44.69 -32.20
C SER A 171 19.10 43.76 -32.60
N ASP A 172 19.33 42.84 -33.55
CA ASP A 172 18.40 41.78 -33.92
C ASP A 172 18.79 40.46 -33.26
N GLN A 173 17.84 39.86 -32.51
CA GLN A 173 18.03 38.57 -31.86
C GLN A 173 18.31 37.45 -32.85
N ILE A 174 17.69 37.48 -34.04
CA ILE A 174 17.86 36.42 -35.06
C ILE A 174 19.29 36.45 -35.61
N GLU A 175 19.83 37.64 -35.82
CA GLU A 175 21.21 37.83 -36.28
C GLU A 175 22.21 37.31 -35.24
N GLY A 176 22.03 37.66 -33.97
CA GLY A 176 22.85 37.16 -32.88
C GLY A 176 22.77 35.63 -32.72
N GLU A 177 21.58 35.04 -32.80
CA GLU A 177 21.38 33.58 -32.76
C GLU A 177 22.11 32.88 -33.90
N ASN A 178 22.00 33.41 -35.13
CA ASN A 178 22.66 32.84 -36.30
C ASN A 178 24.18 32.95 -36.21
N PHE A 179 24.70 34.07 -35.72
CA PHE A 179 26.14 34.25 -35.50
C PHE A 179 26.68 33.21 -34.52
N ILE A 180 26.04 33.06 -33.35
CA ILE A 180 26.48 32.11 -32.31
C ILE A 180 26.36 30.67 -32.82
N LYS A 181 25.27 30.32 -33.50
CA LYS A 181 25.07 29.00 -34.11
C LYS A 181 26.21 28.65 -35.08
N ASN A 182 26.51 29.56 -36.00
CA ASN A 182 27.52 29.32 -37.03
C ASN A 182 28.94 29.36 -36.46
N SER A 183 29.19 30.16 -35.43
CA SER A 183 30.53 30.34 -34.83
C SER A 183 30.88 29.27 -33.81
N LEU A 184 29.90 28.83 -32.99
CA LEU A 184 30.12 27.87 -31.91
C LEU A 184 29.61 26.47 -32.22
N GLY A 185 28.80 26.28 -33.27
CA GLY A 185 28.26 24.96 -33.64
C GLY A 185 27.19 24.42 -32.67
N ILE A 186 26.57 25.29 -31.86
CA ILE A 186 25.48 24.92 -30.93
C ILE A 186 24.11 25.23 -31.54
N SER A 187 23.09 24.47 -31.15
CA SER A 187 21.73 24.67 -31.67
C SER A 187 21.11 25.98 -31.17
N VAL A 188 20.23 26.58 -31.97
CA VAL A 188 19.43 27.76 -31.56
C VAL A 188 18.60 27.46 -30.31
N SER A 189 18.09 26.22 -30.18
CA SER A 189 17.38 25.78 -28.96
C SER A 189 18.27 25.84 -27.71
N THR A 190 19.55 25.49 -27.84
CA THR A 190 20.52 25.56 -26.76
C THR A 190 20.85 27.01 -26.39
N ILE A 191 21.06 27.86 -27.38
CA ILE A 191 21.29 29.31 -27.19
C ILE A 191 20.12 29.93 -26.42
N ARG A 192 18.90 29.73 -26.92
CA ARG A 192 17.68 30.23 -26.27
C ARG A 192 17.52 29.73 -24.85
N LYS A 193 17.81 28.44 -24.59
CA LYS A 193 17.77 27.86 -23.25
C LYS A 193 18.73 28.57 -22.29
N TYR A 194 19.99 28.79 -22.69
CA TYR A 194 20.97 29.51 -21.87
C TYR A 194 20.50 30.93 -21.53
N VAL A 195 20.07 31.68 -22.55
CA VAL A 195 19.61 33.07 -22.40
C VAL A 195 18.39 33.16 -21.48
N ARG A 196 17.37 32.32 -21.70
CA ARG A 196 16.14 32.32 -20.90
C ARG A 196 16.39 31.91 -19.46
N THR A 197 17.26 30.92 -19.24
CA THR A 197 17.68 30.50 -17.89
C THR A 197 18.36 31.64 -17.16
N LEU A 198 19.30 32.33 -17.82
CA LEU A 198 19.97 33.52 -17.27
C LEU A 198 18.96 34.61 -16.90
N LYS A 199 17.97 34.88 -17.78
CA LYS A 199 16.95 35.90 -17.53
C LYS A 199 16.03 35.57 -16.35
N LEU A 200 15.66 34.30 -16.16
CA LEU A 200 14.91 33.89 -14.98
C LEU A 200 15.75 34.02 -13.69
N ILE A 201 17.04 33.70 -13.75
CA ILE A 201 17.98 33.92 -12.64
C ILE A 201 18.13 35.42 -12.32
N GLU A 202 18.16 36.29 -13.34
CA GLU A 202 18.17 37.75 -13.12
C GLU A 202 16.92 38.23 -12.38
N HIS A 203 15.73 37.68 -12.70
CA HIS A 203 14.50 37.97 -11.94
C HIS A 203 14.62 37.52 -10.49
N TYR A 204 15.16 36.32 -10.24
CA TYR A 204 15.40 35.83 -8.88
C TYR A 204 16.37 36.73 -8.10
N LYS A 205 17.50 37.11 -8.70
CA LYS A 205 18.50 38.01 -8.09
C LYS A 205 17.99 39.44 -7.84
N LYS A 206 16.90 39.85 -8.49
CA LYS A 206 16.23 41.15 -8.25
C LYS A 206 15.09 41.06 -7.24
N SER A 207 14.70 39.86 -6.82
CA SER A 207 13.64 39.63 -5.84
C SER A 207 14.15 39.71 -4.41
N ASP A 208 13.23 39.62 -3.45
CA ASP A 208 13.54 39.56 -2.01
C ASP A 208 14.36 38.32 -1.63
N PHE A 209 14.40 37.29 -2.49
CA PHE A 209 15.13 36.05 -2.28
C PHE A 209 16.59 36.09 -2.78
N ARG A 210 17.10 37.25 -3.22
CA ARG A 210 18.42 37.37 -3.88
C ARG A 210 19.57 36.75 -3.08
N ASP A 211 19.51 36.85 -1.75
CA ASP A 211 20.59 36.42 -0.85
C ASP A 211 20.62 34.87 -0.71
N CYS A 212 19.59 34.18 -1.18
CA CYS A 212 19.50 32.72 -1.21
C CYS A 212 20.10 32.10 -2.49
N PHE A 213 20.48 32.91 -3.49
CA PHE A 213 20.97 32.38 -4.76
C PHE A 213 22.31 31.67 -4.61
N THR A 214 22.35 30.40 -5.04
CA THR A 214 23.60 29.65 -5.23
C THR A 214 23.74 29.20 -6.68
N THR A 215 24.97 28.94 -7.11
CA THR A 215 25.28 28.62 -8.51
C THR A 215 24.74 27.26 -8.94
N ASP A 216 24.56 26.35 -7.98
CA ASP A 216 24.02 25.01 -8.20
C ASP A 216 22.52 25.04 -8.58
N MET A 217 21.82 26.13 -8.22
CA MET A 217 20.43 26.36 -8.61
C MET A 217 20.27 26.55 -10.12
N TYR A 218 21.34 26.81 -10.88
CA TYR A 218 21.26 26.94 -12.34
C TYR A 218 20.52 25.76 -12.98
N SER A 219 20.80 24.53 -12.51
CA SER A 219 20.16 23.32 -13.01
C SER A 219 18.64 23.30 -12.79
N ILE A 220 18.17 23.90 -11.69
CA ILE A 220 16.76 24.01 -11.34
C ILE A 220 16.06 25.03 -12.26
N PHE A 221 16.65 26.23 -12.41
CA PHE A 221 16.14 27.26 -13.33
C PHE A 221 16.15 26.79 -14.79
N GLU A 222 17.17 26.03 -15.19
CA GLU A 222 17.24 25.44 -16.53
C GLU A 222 16.09 24.44 -16.74
N GLU A 223 15.79 23.61 -15.74
CA GLU A 223 14.67 22.67 -15.82
C GLU A 223 13.32 23.40 -15.89
N ILE A 224 13.14 24.50 -15.13
CA ILE A 224 11.92 25.33 -15.20
C ILE A 224 11.69 25.84 -16.63
N ILE A 225 12.73 26.39 -17.27
CA ILE A 225 12.64 26.91 -18.64
C ILE A 225 12.31 25.83 -19.68
N LYS A 226 12.70 24.57 -19.42
CA LYS A 226 12.37 23.43 -20.30
C LYS A 226 10.90 23.03 -20.23
N LYS A 227 10.15 23.41 -19.18
CA LYS A 227 8.77 22.97 -18.95
C LYS A 227 7.75 24.00 -19.48
N PRO A 228 7.05 23.72 -20.60
CA PRO A 228 6.16 24.69 -21.22
C PRO A 228 4.97 25.09 -20.33
N ASN A 229 4.44 24.15 -19.56
CA ASN A 229 3.37 24.37 -18.59
C ASN A 229 3.78 25.30 -17.45
N ILE A 230 4.97 25.11 -16.85
CA ILE A 230 5.47 26.03 -15.82
C ILE A 230 5.69 27.43 -16.41
N LYS A 231 6.24 27.54 -17.64
CA LYS A 231 6.37 28.83 -18.31
C LYS A 231 5.03 29.50 -18.59
N ALA A 232 4.01 28.74 -18.98
CA ALA A 232 2.66 29.26 -19.18
C ALA A 232 2.05 29.73 -17.86
N TRP A 233 2.23 28.96 -16.78
CA TRP A 233 1.79 29.29 -15.43
C TRP A 233 2.44 30.58 -14.87
N LEU A 234 3.71 30.82 -15.21
CA LEU A 234 4.42 32.08 -14.92
C LEU A 234 4.02 33.23 -15.86
N GLY A 235 3.48 32.93 -17.05
CA GLY A 235 3.33 33.91 -18.12
C GLY A 235 4.68 34.43 -18.63
N PHE A 236 5.67 33.53 -18.76
CA PHE A 236 7.01 33.87 -19.26
C PHE A 236 7.00 34.08 -20.78
N ASP A 237 7.36 35.29 -21.22
CA ASP A 237 7.48 35.63 -22.64
C ASP A 237 8.86 35.23 -23.19
N ASP A 238 8.86 34.28 -24.12
CA ASP A 238 10.06 33.70 -24.73
C ASP A 238 10.88 34.67 -25.61
N ARG A 239 10.36 35.87 -25.92
CA ARG A 239 10.98 36.94 -26.73
C ARG A 239 11.44 38.13 -25.89
N THR A 240 10.56 38.63 -25.02
CA THR A 240 10.84 39.81 -24.17
C THR A 240 11.50 39.43 -22.84
N TYR A 241 11.44 38.15 -22.46
CA TYR A 241 11.91 37.62 -21.18
C TYR A 241 11.19 38.22 -19.96
N GLN A 242 10.04 38.85 -20.19
CA GLN A 242 9.17 39.38 -19.14
C GLN A 242 8.26 38.27 -18.59
N ILE A 243 7.83 38.45 -17.35
CA ILE A 243 6.96 37.53 -16.64
C ILE A 243 5.72 38.32 -16.24
N SER A 244 4.56 37.93 -16.76
CA SER A 244 3.31 38.66 -16.53
C SER A 244 2.65 38.30 -15.19
N ASN A 245 2.86 37.09 -14.69
CA ASN A 245 2.29 36.62 -13.42
C ASN A 245 3.30 36.72 -12.27
N THR A 246 3.38 37.91 -11.66
CA THR A 246 4.30 38.18 -10.54
C THR A 246 3.93 37.41 -9.26
N TYR A 247 2.65 37.09 -9.08
CA TYR A 247 2.17 36.27 -7.94
C TYR A 247 2.76 34.86 -7.99
N ASN A 248 2.61 34.18 -9.13
CA ASN A 248 3.17 32.85 -9.34
C ASN A 248 4.71 32.85 -9.34
N LEU A 249 5.33 33.92 -9.84
CA LEU A 249 6.78 34.10 -9.76
C LEU A 249 7.27 34.15 -8.31
N SER A 250 6.57 34.91 -7.45
CA SER A 250 6.90 34.99 -6.03
C SER A 250 6.71 33.65 -5.31
N ARG A 251 5.64 32.89 -5.63
CA ARG A 251 5.44 31.53 -5.11
C ARG A 251 6.55 30.58 -5.53
N LEU A 252 6.92 30.58 -6.80
CA LEU A 252 8.01 29.74 -7.29
C LEU A 252 9.33 30.07 -6.58
N PHE A 253 9.61 31.34 -6.35
CA PHE A 253 10.84 31.76 -5.67
C PHE A 253 10.83 31.41 -4.18
N SER A 254 9.68 31.44 -3.51
CA SER A 254 9.59 30.97 -2.14
C SER A 254 9.81 29.45 -2.02
N TRP A 255 9.35 28.65 -3.00
CA TRP A 255 9.63 27.20 -3.00
C TRP A 255 11.12 26.87 -3.17
N LEU A 256 11.90 27.79 -3.76
CA LEU A 256 13.34 27.66 -4.00
C LEU A 256 14.21 28.22 -2.88
N SER A 257 13.61 28.85 -1.87
CA SER A 257 14.33 29.61 -0.85
C SER A 257 13.93 29.14 0.56
N PRO A 258 14.82 29.22 1.56
CA PRO A 258 14.45 28.96 2.95
C PRO A 258 13.37 29.95 3.42
N SER A 259 12.54 29.53 4.37
CA SER A 259 11.50 30.39 4.97
C SER A 259 11.56 30.34 6.49
N ASP A 260 11.23 31.45 7.15
CA ASP A 260 11.18 31.53 8.62
C ASP A 260 9.88 30.87 9.11
N GLY A 261 10.00 29.83 9.92
CA GLY A 261 8.90 29.12 10.58
C GLY A 261 8.95 29.31 12.10
N ILE A 262 7.80 29.51 12.73
CA ILE A 262 7.69 29.61 14.19
C ILE A 262 7.51 28.18 14.75
N GLU A 263 8.48 27.71 15.54
CA GLU A 263 8.40 26.40 16.21
C GLU A 263 7.91 26.61 17.65
N TYR A 264 6.69 26.14 17.97
CA TYR A 264 6.19 26.15 19.35
C TYR A 264 6.72 24.90 20.07
N ARG A 265 7.56 25.07 21.11
CA ARG A 265 7.86 23.99 22.05
C ARG A 265 6.83 23.97 23.16
N GLU A 266 6.22 22.82 23.40
CA GLU A 266 5.18 22.62 24.43
C GLU A 266 5.69 22.73 25.89
N GLU A 267 6.97 23.00 26.11
CA GLU A 267 7.52 23.13 27.46
C GLU A 267 8.35 24.43 27.57
N ILE A 268 7.83 25.33 28.42
CA ILE A 268 8.37 26.62 28.89
C ILE A 268 7.80 27.85 28.14
N VAL A 269 7.24 28.74 28.96
CA VAL A 269 6.58 30.00 28.64
C VAL A 269 7.54 30.96 27.91
N GLU A 270 7.07 31.50 26.77
CA GLU A 270 7.54 32.72 26.07
C GLU A 270 8.99 32.80 25.58
N GLU A 271 9.43 31.91 24.67
CA GLU A 271 10.44 32.28 23.67
C GLU A 271 10.03 31.79 22.27
N GLU A 272 9.75 32.73 21.36
CA GLU A 272 9.57 32.47 19.93
C GLU A 272 10.92 32.03 19.33
N ILE A 273 11.10 30.73 19.10
CA ILE A 273 12.25 30.23 18.34
C ILE A 273 11.89 30.27 16.86
N ILE A 274 12.50 31.20 16.13
CA ILE A 274 12.45 31.22 14.66
C ILE A 274 13.29 30.04 14.17
N SER A 275 12.64 29.00 13.64
CA SER A 275 13.25 27.87 12.94
C SER A 275 13.28 28.15 11.44
N GLN A 276 14.39 27.90 10.76
CA GLN A 276 14.44 28.02 9.29
C GLN A 276 13.95 26.73 8.65
N ASN A 277 12.86 26.81 7.90
CA ASN A 277 12.39 25.73 7.06
C ASN A 277 13.25 25.64 5.79
N ASP A 278 13.65 24.42 5.43
CA ASP A 278 14.33 24.13 4.17
C ASP A 278 13.45 24.50 2.95
N PRO A 279 14.06 24.85 1.80
CA PRO A 279 13.34 25.03 0.54
C PRO A 279 12.55 23.78 0.16
N ILE A 280 11.34 23.96 -0.39
CA ILE A 280 10.50 22.86 -0.90
C ILE A 280 11.18 22.15 -2.08
N ILE A 281 11.91 22.91 -2.90
CA ILE A 281 12.58 22.41 -4.12
C ILE A 281 14.07 22.66 -3.98
N THR A 282 14.84 21.56 -3.96
CA THR A 282 16.30 21.60 -3.81
C THR A 282 17.02 21.01 -5.02
N LYS A 283 16.32 20.24 -5.88
CA LYS A 283 16.92 19.51 -7.00
C LYS A 283 16.12 19.67 -8.28
N ALA A 284 16.83 19.65 -9.42
CA ALA A 284 16.22 19.83 -10.73
C ALA A 284 15.17 18.76 -11.10
N PHE A 285 15.27 17.53 -10.59
CA PHE A 285 14.27 16.50 -10.91
C PHE A 285 12.89 16.80 -10.29
N GLU A 286 12.83 17.52 -9.17
CA GLU A 286 11.59 17.88 -8.49
C GLU A 286 10.78 18.88 -9.31
N ILE A 287 11.42 19.67 -10.17
CA ILE A 287 10.74 20.51 -11.17
C ILE A 287 9.98 19.67 -12.20
N ARG A 288 10.45 18.44 -12.50
CA ARG A 288 9.74 17.53 -13.40
C ARG A 288 8.46 17.04 -12.76
N ASP A 289 8.51 16.66 -11.50
CA ASP A 289 7.33 16.24 -10.75
C ASP A 289 6.35 17.40 -10.58
N LEU A 290 6.84 18.59 -10.20
CA LEU A 290 6.04 19.81 -10.10
C LEU A 290 5.31 20.14 -11.41
N ALA A 291 5.99 19.99 -12.56
CA ALA A 291 5.39 20.25 -13.85
C ALA A 291 4.13 19.40 -14.08
N GLU A 292 4.08 18.16 -13.60
CA GLU A 292 2.92 17.28 -13.81
C GLU A 292 1.63 17.80 -13.14
N PHE A 293 1.74 18.66 -12.13
CA PHE A 293 0.58 19.18 -11.37
C PHE A 293 0.60 20.71 -11.18
N ILE A 294 1.42 21.46 -11.93
CA ILE A 294 1.55 22.92 -11.79
C ILE A 294 0.23 23.68 -12.01
N ASP A 295 -0.69 23.10 -12.78
CA ASP A 295 -2.01 23.69 -13.06
C ASP A 295 -3.11 23.23 -12.07
N ASP A 296 -2.77 22.38 -11.08
CA ASP A 296 -3.68 21.88 -10.05
C ASP A 296 -3.44 22.62 -8.72
N GLU A 297 -4.25 23.64 -8.45
CA GLU A 297 -4.13 24.47 -7.24
C GLU A 297 -4.32 23.67 -5.94
N LYS A 298 -5.08 22.56 -5.96
CA LYS A 298 -5.24 21.71 -4.77
C LYS A 298 -3.96 20.93 -4.48
N ALA A 299 -3.31 20.40 -5.52
CA ALA A 299 -2.03 19.72 -5.41
C ALA A 299 -0.91 20.68 -4.99
N LEU A 300 -0.88 21.90 -5.55
CA LEU A 300 0.07 22.95 -5.14
C LEU A 300 -0.08 23.32 -3.68
N LYS A 301 -1.31 23.55 -3.21
CA LYS A 301 -1.56 23.87 -1.80
C LYS A 301 -1.08 22.76 -0.86
N LYS A 302 -1.32 21.49 -1.21
CA LYS A 302 -0.81 20.37 -0.38
C LYS A 302 0.71 20.32 -0.38
N MET A 303 1.34 20.53 -1.52
CA MET A 303 2.81 20.59 -1.61
C MET A 303 3.35 21.69 -0.70
N GLU A 304 2.75 22.88 -0.73
CA GLU A 304 3.10 24.02 0.12
C GLU A 304 2.89 23.71 1.61
N ASP A 305 1.74 23.15 1.98
CA ASP A 305 1.42 22.79 3.37
C ASP A 305 2.36 21.71 3.95
N THR A 306 2.87 20.82 3.10
CA THR A 306 3.70 19.67 3.52
C THR A 306 5.19 19.89 3.30
N GLY A 307 5.58 20.95 2.59
CA GLY A 307 6.96 21.20 2.15
C GLY A 307 7.54 20.13 1.23
N LYS A 308 6.71 19.31 0.55
CA LYS A 308 7.17 18.16 -0.25
C LYS A 308 6.47 18.05 -1.60
N VAL A 309 7.23 18.15 -2.69
CA VAL A 309 6.73 18.00 -4.08
C VAL A 309 6.04 16.66 -4.31
N SER A 310 6.53 15.58 -3.69
CA SER A 310 5.94 14.25 -3.81
C SER A 310 4.49 14.16 -3.31
N GLN A 311 4.08 15.01 -2.35
CA GLN A 311 2.72 15.00 -1.81
C GLN A 311 1.72 15.67 -2.77
N GLY A 312 2.13 16.73 -3.48
CA GLY A 312 1.32 17.32 -4.55
C GLY A 312 1.09 16.32 -5.69
N LEU A 313 2.13 15.56 -6.04
CA LEU A 313 2.07 14.55 -7.10
C LEU A 313 1.10 13.40 -6.81
N ILE A 314 0.97 12.99 -5.54
CA ILE A 314 0.06 11.92 -5.11
C ILE A 314 -1.41 12.36 -5.21
N ILE A 315 -1.69 13.64 -4.98
CA ILE A 315 -3.06 14.18 -4.97
C ILE A 315 -3.61 14.41 -6.38
N SER A 316 -2.75 14.60 -7.37
CA SER A 316 -3.20 14.75 -8.76
C SER A 316 -3.78 13.44 -9.29
N GLU A 317 -5.12 13.36 -9.41
CA GLU A 317 -5.89 12.17 -9.78
C GLU A 317 -5.43 11.49 -11.08
N TYR A 318 -4.78 12.23 -11.99
CA TYR A 318 -4.36 11.74 -13.31
C TYR A 318 -2.99 11.03 -13.29
N VAL A 319 -2.06 11.47 -12.43
CA VAL A 319 -0.67 10.95 -12.42
C VAL A 319 -0.57 9.64 -11.64
N GLY A 320 -1.35 9.48 -10.57
CA GLY A 320 -1.37 8.27 -9.76
C GLY A 320 -1.79 7.03 -10.54
N ARG A 321 -2.76 7.15 -11.46
CA ARG A 321 -3.24 6.02 -12.27
C ARG A 321 -2.21 5.52 -13.29
N ASN A 322 -1.52 6.42 -13.99
CA ASN A 322 -0.52 6.04 -14.99
C ASN A 322 0.69 5.37 -14.36
N LYS A 323 1.21 5.93 -13.25
CA LYS A 323 2.33 5.32 -12.52
C LYS A 323 1.98 3.94 -11.95
N PHE A 324 0.75 3.76 -11.48
CA PHE A 324 0.26 2.45 -11.01
C PHE A 324 0.21 1.42 -12.14
N GLN A 325 -0.25 1.80 -13.33
CA GLN A 325 -0.25 0.92 -14.51
C GLN A 325 1.17 0.52 -14.96
N GLU A 326 2.12 1.45 -14.93
CA GLU A 326 3.53 1.16 -15.25
C GLU A 326 4.14 0.17 -14.24
N ALA A 327 3.89 0.38 -12.94
CA ALA A 327 4.35 -0.52 -11.89
C ALA A 327 3.77 -1.94 -12.04
N LEU A 328 2.47 -2.06 -12.34
CA LEU A 328 1.83 -3.34 -12.62
C LEU A 328 2.43 -4.06 -13.84
N THR A 329 2.75 -3.30 -14.89
CA THR A 329 3.34 -3.85 -16.12
C THR A 329 4.74 -4.41 -15.84
N SER A 330 5.55 -3.72 -15.03
CA SER A 330 6.88 -4.22 -14.62
C SER A 330 6.76 -5.48 -13.76
N ALA A 331 5.89 -5.47 -12.74
CA ALA A 331 5.71 -6.61 -11.85
C ALA A 331 5.28 -7.88 -12.61
N HIS A 332 4.35 -7.77 -13.56
CA HIS A 332 3.94 -8.90 -14.39
C HIS A 332 5.12 -9.46 -15.20
N LYS A 333 5.91 -8.59 -15.84
CA LYS A 333 7.08 -9.00 -16.61
C LYS A 333 8.08 -9.77 -15.75
N ASP A 334 8.37 -9.27 -14.56
CA ASP A 334 9.37 -9.86 -13.67
C ASP A 334 8.91 -11.20 -13.10
N ILE A 335 7.62 -11.33 -12.72
CA ILE A 335 7.02 -12.60 -12.29
C ILE A 335 7.06 -13.65 -13.41
N LYS A 336 6.75 -13.26 -14.65
CA LYS A 336 6.84 -14.18 -15.80
C LYS A 336 8.26 -14.72 -15.99
N ASN A 337 9.27 -13.86 -15.87
CA ASN A 337 10.66 -14.28 -15.97
C ASN A 337 11.04 -15.25 -14.84
N ALA A 338 10.57 -15.02 -13.62
CA ALA A 338 10.80 -15.92 -12.49
C ALA A 338 10.18 -17.31 -12.69
N ILE A 339 8.97 -17.39 -13.27
CA ILE A 339 8.33 -18.67 -13.60
C ILE A 339 9.17 -19.49 -14.58
N HIS A 340 9.83 -18.85 -15.56
CA HIS A 340 10.73 -19.53 -16.48
C HIS A 340 12.02 -20.08 -15.82
N LEU A 341 12.27 -19.76 -14.56
CA LEU A 341 13.43 -20.17 -13.78
C LEU A 341 13.03 -21.05 -12.58
N GLU A 342 11.86 -21.70 -12.62
CA GLU A 342 11.30 -22.45 -11.48
C GLU A 342 12.20 -23.60 -10.98
N GLU A 343 13.07 -24.14 -11.83
CA GLU A 343 14.01 -25.21 -11.47
C GLU A 343 15.06 -24.80 -10.42
N PHE A 344 15.21 -23.49 -10.15
CA PHE A 344 16.20 -22.95 -9.21
C PHE A 344 15.61 -22.60 -7.83
N ILE A 345 14.31 -22.87 -7.59
CA ILE A 345 13.62 -22.50 -6.34
C ILE A 345 14.13 -23.34 -5.16
N SER A 346 14.46 -22.68 -4.04
CA SER A 346 14.76 -23.31 -2.74
C SER A 346 13.68 -23.04 -1.68
N ASP A 347 13.71 -23.76 -0.54
CA ASP A 347 12.76 -23.56 0.56
C ASP A 347 12.74 -22.13 1.11
N LYS A 348 13.87 -21.42 1.05
CA LYS A 348 13.96 -20.01 1.47
C LYS A 348 13.25 -19.09 0.47
N ASP A 349 13.30 -19.42 -0.81
CA ASP A 349 12.66 -18.65 -1.88
C ASP A 349 11.14 -18.81 -1.84
N ILE A 350 10.63 -19.98 -1.41
CA ILE A 350 9.20 -20.22 -1.20
C ILE A 350 8.62 -19.22 -0.19
N LEU A 351 9.32 -18.98 0.93
CA LEU A 351 8.88 -18.03 1.96
C LEU A 351 8.84 -16.58 1.45
N GLU A 352 9.80 -16.19 0.62
CA GLU A 352 9.80 -14.85 0.00
C GLU A 352 8.69 -14.73 -1.07
N ILE A 353 8.44 -15.79 -1.84
CA ILE A 353 7.31 -15.83 -2.80
C ILE A 353 5.96 -15.71 -2.07
N GLU A 354 5.78 -16.40 -0.94
CA GLU A 354 4.57 -16.26 -0.11
C GLU A 354 4.38 -14.83 0.40
N LYS A 355 5.47 -14.17 0.80
CA LYS A 355 5.44 -12.77 1.25
C LYS A 355 5.08 -11.81 0.11
N ILE A 356 5.65 -12.00 -1.08
CA ILE A 356 5.31 -11.24 -2.28
C ILE A 356 3.84 -11.44 -2.66
N LYS A 357 3.31 -12.67 -2.56
CA LYS A 357 1.89 -12.95 -2.76
C LYS A 357 1.00 -12.15 -1.80
N ILE A 358 1.32 -12.14 -0.51
CA ILE A 358 0.59 -11.37 0.51
C ILE A 358 0.63 -9.87 0.17
N ASP A 359 1.76 -9.34 -0.28
CA ASP A 359 1.90 -7.93 -0.64
C ASP A 359 1.13 -7.58 -1.93
N LEU A 360 1.09 -8.47 -2.92
CA LEU A 360 0.27 -8.30 -4.13
C LEU A 360 -1.23 -8.37 -3.83
N GLU A 361 -1.65 -9.24 -2.91
CA GLU A 361 -3.04 -9.32 -2.45
C GLU A 361 -3.53 -8.00 -1.83
N LYS A 362 -2.64 -7.22 -1.20
CA LYS A 362 -2.97 -5.88 -0.67
C LYS A 362 -3.25 -4.84 -1.75
N LEU A 363 -2.80 -5.05 -3.00
CA LEU A 363 -2.95 -4.10 -4.11
C LEU A 363 -4.26 -4.29 -4.89
N LEU A 364 -4.91 -5.44 -4.74
CA LEU A 364 -6.22 -5.65 -5.33
C LEU A 364 -7.22 -4.74 -4.61
N PRO A 365 -8.17 -4.09 -5.33
CA PRO A 365 -9.26 -3.42 -4.66
C PRO A 365 -9.90 -4.46 -3.75
N LYS A 366 -9.83 -4.21 -2.45
CA LYS A 366 -10.52 -5.03 -1.49
C LYS A 366 -12.00 -4.97 -1.88
N LYS A 367 -12.50 -6.01 -2.55
CA LYS A 367 -13.86 -6.46 -2.22
C LYS A 367 -13.76 -6.71 -0.74
N THR A 368 -14.25 -5.78 0.07
CA THR A 368 -14.00 -5.80 1.49
C THR A 368 -14.68 -7.05 2.06
N VAL A 369 -13.88 -8.10 2.23
CA VAL A 369 -14.35 -9.37 2.75
C VAL A 369 -14.33 -9.25 4.26
N VAL A 370 -15.46 -9.58 4.90
CA VAL A 370 -15.47 -9.79 6.34
C VAL A 370 -14.70 -11.08 6.64
N GLU A 371 -13.43 -10.97 7.04
CA GLU A 371 -12.62 -12.10 7.52
C GLU A 371 -12.47 -12.06 9.04
N PHE A 372 -12.84 -13.14 9.72
CA PHE A 372 -12.74 -13.26 11.18
C PHE A 372 -11.51 -14.08 11.57
N LYS A 373 -10.57 -13.50 12.32
CA LYS A 373 -9.54 -14.27 13.01
C LYS A 373 -10.14 -14.96 14.24
N ALA A 374 -9.76 -16.22 14.46
CA ALA A 374 -10.17 -17.01 15.62
C ALA A 374 -9.48 -16.48 16.88
N ASP A 375 -10.26 -16.01 17.85
CA ASP A 375 -9.78 -15.66 19.19
C ASP A 375 -10.07 -16.81 20.16
N LYS A 376 -9.14 -17.07 21.08
CA LYS A 376 -9.18 -18.21 22.02
C LYS A 376 -10.06 -18.00 23.26
N ASN A 377 -10.70 -16.84 23.44
CA ASN A 377 -11.42 -16.49 24.66
C ASN A 377 -12.91 -16.21 24.38
N ASN A 378 -13.71 -17.27 24.24
CA ASN A 378 -15.16 -17.16 24.33
C ASN A 378 -15.63 -17.94 25.56
N ASP A 379 -16.20 -17.23 26.53
CA ASP A 379 -16.85 -17.86 27.69
C ASP A 379 -18.30 -18.24 27.35
N ALA A 380 -18.81 -19.30 27.96
CA ALA A 380 -20.22 -19.69 27.88
C ALA A 380 -20.96 -19.32 29.17
N TYR A 381 -22.26 -19.05 29.09
CA TYR A 381 -23.11 -18.96 30.29
C TYR A 381 -23.31 -20.32 30.95
N PHE A 382 -23.61 -21.34 30.16
CA PHE A 382 -24.01 -22.66 30.66
C PHE A 382 -23.19 -23.76 29.98
N THR A 383 -22.16 -24.25 30.66
CA THR A 383 -21.31 -25.38 30.21
C THR A 383 -21.20 -26.52 31.21
N ILE A 384 -21.40 -26.24 32.50
CA ILE A 384 -21.18 -27.19 33.60
C ILE A 384 -22.47 -27.33 34.42
N GLY A 385 -22.75 -28.55 34.90
CA GLY A 385 -23.90 -28.86 35.74
C GLY A 385 -25.07 -29.50 34.99
N ASN A 386 -26.20 -29.65 35.69
CA ASN A 386 -27.42 -30.23 35.12
C ASN A 386 -28.23 -29.15 34.39
N ILE A 387 -27.86 -28.89 33.13
CA ILE A 387 -28.43 -27.80 32.34
C ILE A 387 -29.82 -28.19 31.81
N LYS A 388 -30.82 -27.37 32.15
CA LYS A 388 -32.13 -27.40 31.49
C LYS A 388 -32.06 -26.57 30.20
N HIS A 389 -32.60 -27.09 29.11
CA HIS A 389 -32.47 -26.47 27.79
C HIS A 389 -33.64 -25.54 27.49
N PHE A 390 -33.92 -25.25 26.21
CA PHE A 390 -35.05 -24.41 25.84
C PHE A 390 -36.39 -25.07 26.17
N GLU A 391 -37.26 -24.32 26.83
CA GLU A 391 -38.65 -24.72 27.15
C GLU A 391 -39.66 -24.05 26.20
N GLU A 392 -39.39 -22.78 25.87
CA GLU A 392 -40.15 -21.97 24.92
C GLU A 392 -39.26 -20.99 24.17
N ILE A 393 -39.67 -20.65 22.95
CA ILE A 393 -39.04 -19.66 22.09
C ILE A 393 -40.11 -18.77 21.46
N GLU A 394 -39.86 -17.47 21.44
CA GLU A 394 -40.66 -16.44 20.77
C GLU A 394 -39.79 -15.73 19.72
N ILE A 395 -40.31 -15.57 18.51
CA ILE A 395 -39.63 -14.95 17.36
C ILE A 395 -40.50 -13.79 16.88
N LYS A 396 -39.91 -12.60 16.80
CA LYS A 396 -40.55 -11.36 16.35
C LYS A 396 -39.76 -10.73 15.21
N LYS A 397 -40.46 -10.47 14.11
CA LYS A 397 -39.95 -9.80 12.91
C LYS A 397 -38.66 -10.41 12.33
N TYR A 398 -38.45 -11.72 12.46
CA TYR A 398 -37.25 -12.38 11.93
C TYR A 398 -37.63 -13.25 10.73
N ARG A 399 -37.16 -12.88 9.54
CA ARG A 399 -37.45 -13.57 8.29
C ARG A 399 -38.94 -13.67 8.01
N ILE A 400 -39.44 -14.89 7.89
CA ILE A 400 -40.85 -15.12 7.58
C ILE A 400 -41.74 -14.98 8.82
N PHE A 401 -41.16 -14.96 10.03
CA PHE A 401 -41.91 -14.89 11.28
C PHE A 401 -42.10 -13.43 11.72
N GLU A 402 -43.33 -12.93 11.63
CA GLU A 402 -43.71 -11.62 12.19
C GLU A 402 -43.87 -11.69 13.72
N ASN A 403 -44.62 -12.68 14.20
CA ASN A 403 -44.77 -13.01 15.62
C ASN A 403 -45.12 -14.49 15.76
N PHE A 404 -44.19 -15.30 16.26
CA PHE A 404 -44.33 -16.74 16.39
C PHE A 404 -43.80 -17.23 17.74
N LYS A 405 -44.63 -17.92 18.52
CA LYS A 405 -44.24 -18.50 19.82
C LYS A 405 -44.47 -19.99 19.80
N ILE A 406 -43.47 -20.77 20.22
CA ILE A 406 -43.50 -22.23 20.28
C ILE A 406 -42.95 -22.72 21.63
N ASN A 407 -43.53 -23.80 22.16
CA ASN A 407 -43.17 -24.35 23.46
C ASN A 407 -43.30 -25.88 23.52
N GLY A 408 -43.05 -26.44 24.70
CA GLY A 408 -43.22 -27.87 24.97
C GLY A 408 -42.08 -28.73 24.45
N PHE A 409 -40.91 -28.12 24.23
CA PHE A 409 -39.75 -28.83 23.73
C PHE A 409 -39.31 -29.96 24.66
N LYS A 410 -38.81 -31.03 24.07
CA LYS A 410 -38.18 -32.16 24.76
C LYS A 410 -36.70 -32.25 24.40
N LYS A 411 -36.07 -33.38 24.70
CA LYS A 411 -34.66 -33.63 24.35
C LYS A 411 -34.47 -33.74 22.83
N VAL A 412 -35.41 -34.37 22.12
CA VAL A 412 -35.39 -34.49 20.66
C VAL A 412 -36.69 -33.92 20.08
N ASN A 413 -36.55 -32.92 19.21
CA ASN A 413 -37.65 -32.18 18.62
C ASN A 413 -37.58 -32.26 17.09
N ILE A 414 -38.61 -32.81 16.45
CA ILE A 414 -38.68 -32.97 14.99
C ILE A 414 -39.68 -31.97 14.43
N PHE A 415 -39.24 -31.12 13.51
CA PHE A 415 -40.09 -30.17 12.78
C PHE A 415 -40.35 -30.67 11.36
N VAL A 416 -41.62 -30.76 11.02
CA VAL A 416 -42.13 -31.22 9.73
C VAL A 416 -43.10 -30.19 9.15
N GLY A 417 -43.43 -30.35 7.87
CA GLY A 417 -44.40 -29.54 7.16
C GLY A 417 -43.97 -29.27 5.72
N LEU A 418 -44.85 -28.61 4.96
CA LEU A 418 -44.62 -28.27 3.55
C LEU A 418 -43.39 -27.37 3.35
N ASN A 419 -42.93 -27.25 2.12
CA ASN A 419 -41.88 -26.29 1.77
C ASN A 419 -42.33 -24.87 2.16
N ASN A 420 -41.38 -24.04 2.60
CA ASN A 420 -41.63 -22.68 3.09
C ASN A 420 -42.52 -22.58 4.35
N SER A 421 -42.67 -23.66 5.13
CA SER A 421 -43.36 -23.64 6.43
C SER A 421 -42.55 -23.03 7.58
N GLY A 422 -41.27 -22.69 7.35
CA GLY A 422 -40.39 -22.07 8.35
C GLY A 422 -39.48 -23.00 9.15
N LYS A 423 -39.39 -24.28 8.79
CA LYS A 423 -38.53 -25.28 9.45
C LYS A 423 -37.08 -24.82 9.64
N THR A 424 -36.37 -24.54 8.54
CA THR A 424 -34.97 -24.09 8.59
C THR A 424 -34.86 -22.72 9.28
N THR A 425 -35.78 -21.79 9.03
CA THR A 425 -35.81 -20.48 9.71
C THR A 425 -35.94 -20.61 11.23
N LEU A 426 -36.71 -21.58 11.72
CA LEU A 426 -36.84 -21.85 13.15
C LEU A 426 -35.51 -22.35 13.74
N LEU A 427 -34.85 -23.31 13.09
CA LEU A 427 -33.52 -23.77 13.51
C LEU A 427 -32.52 -22.60 13.53
N GLU A 428 -32.55 -21.71 12.54
CA GLU A 428 -31.68 -20.53 12.50
C GLU A 428 -31.92 -19.55 13.64
N ALA A 429 -33.19 -19.33 14.01
CA ALA A 429 -33.53 -18.52 15.17
C ALA A 429 -33.00 -19.15 16.47
N ILE A 430 -33.12 -20.48 16.62
CA ILE A 430 -32.58 -21.22 17.77
C ILE A 430 -31.05 -21.12 17.81
N TYR A 431 -30.39 -21.25 16.66
CA TYR A 431 -28.93 -21.09 16.54
C TYR A 431 -28.50 -19.71 17.01
N LEU A 432 -29.16 -18.67 16.50
CA LEU A 432 -28.87 -17.30 16.86
C LEU A 432 -29.05 -17.04 18.37
N LEU A 433 -30.15 -17.52 18.94
CA LEU A 433 -30.41 -17.45 20.38
C LEU A 433 -29.36 -18.25 21.19
N SER A 434 -28.71 -19.25 20.61
CA SER A 434 -27.67 -20.03 21.30
C SER A 434 -26.30 -19.36 21.27
N ILE A 435 -25.94 -18.70 20.16
CA ILE A 435 -24.65 -18.01 20.00
C ILE A 435 -24.63 -16.58 20.58
N GLN A 436 -25.80 -16.00 20.90
CA GLN A 436 -25.93 -14.70 21.57
C GLN A 436 -25.21 -13.58 20.79
N ASN A 437 -24.32 -12.81 21.43
CA ASN A 437 -23.60 -11.70 20.78
C ASN A 437 -22.34 -12.14 20.01
N ASP A 438 -22.17 -13.44 19.75
CA ASP A 438 -21.09 -13.94 18.88
C ASP A 438 -21.40 -13.65 17.40
N MET A 439 -21.12 -12.41 17.03
CA MET A 439 -21.30 -11.88 15.69
C MET A 439 -20.40 -12.59 14.67
N LYS A 440 -19.22 -13.09 15.08
CA LYS A 440 -18.33 -13.84 14.18
C LYS A 440 -18.99 -15.15 13.74
N SER A 441 -19.50 -15.92 14.71
CA SER A 441 -20.22 -17.18 14.44
C SER A 441 -21.50 -16.97 13.62
N PHE A 442 -22.20 -15.86 13.83
CA PHE A 442 -23.37 -15.50 13.03
C PHE A 442 -23.02 -15.27 11.56
N PHE A 443 -21.99 -14.48 11.28
CA PHE A 443 -21.58 -14.20 9.91
C PHE A 443 -20.93 -15.39 9.23
N GLU A 444 -20.13 -16.19 9.94
CA GLU A 444 -19.60 -17.43 9.39
C GLU A 444 -20.73 -18.39 8.99
N PHE A 445 -21.78 -18.48 9.81
CA PHE A 445 -22.99 -19.23 9.48
C PHE A 445 -23.67 -18.69 8.20
N ILE A 446 -23.85 -17.38 8.07
CA ILE A 446 -24.40 -16.77 6.84
C ILE A 446 -23.53 -17.09 5.64
N LYS A 447 -22.20 -17.00 5.78
CA LYS A 447 -21.22 -17.28 4.72
C LYS A 447 -21.35 -18.71 4.22
N LEU A 448 -21.29 -19.68 5.14
CA LEU A 448 -21.41 -21.11 4.84
C LEU A 448 -22.75 -21.43 4.19
N LYS A 449 -23.85 -20.95 4.79
CA LYS A 449 -25.20 -21.20 4.30
C LYS A 449 -25.41 -20.70 2.87
N ASN A 450 -24.89 -19.52 2.53
CA ASN A 450 -25.00 -18.95 1.19
C ASN A 450 -23.90 -19.41 0.23
N LYS A 451 -23.02 -20.32 0.66
CA LYS A 451 -21.88 -20.84 -0.12
C LYS A 451 -20.97 -19.72 -0.63
N PHE A 452 -20.81 -18.68 0.18
CA PHE A 452 -19.93 -17.58 -0.13
C PHE A 452 -18.50 -17.92 0.28
N ASN A 453 -17.52 -17.55 -0.55
CA ASN A 453 -16.12 -17.54 -0.11
C ASN A 453 -15.87 -16.38 0.87
N ALA A 454 -16.65 -15.31 0.73
CA ALA A 454 -16.47 -14.01 1.36
C ALA A 454 -17.82 -13.29 1.45
N LEU A 455 -18.07 -12.58 2.55
CA LEU A 455 -19.29 -11.76 2.69
C LEU A 455 -19.10 -10.38 2.06
N ASP A 456 -19.88 -10.09 1.03
CA ASP A 456 -19.95 -8.77 0.39
C ASP A 456 -20.79 -7.79 1.22
N ILE A 457 -20.31 -6.56 1.38
CA ILE A 457 -20.95 -5.53 2.22
C ILE A 457 -22.28 -5.06 1.64
N SER A 458 -22.37 -4.91 0.31
CA SER A 458 -23.61 -4.50 -0.35
C SER A 458 -24.68 -5.59 -0.18
N TRP A 459 -24.26 -6.86 -0.27
CA TRP A 459 -25.14 -7.99 0.01
C TRP A 459 -25.61 -8.02 1.47
N LEU A 460 -24.69 -7.87 2.44
CA LEU A 460 -25.03 -7.84 3.87
C LEU A 460 -26.03 -6.73 4.20
N LYS A 461 -25.80 -5.52 3.69
CA LYS A 461 -26.69 -4.36 3.87
C LYS A 461 -28.11 -4.66 3.38
N ALA A 462 -28.23 -5.34 2.24
CA ALA A 462 -29.53 -5.66 1.64
C ALA A 462 -30.25 -6.85 2.29
N HIS A 463 -29.53 -7.78 2.93
CA HIS A 463 -30.09 -9.07 3.35
C HIS A 463 -30.08 -9.32 4.87
N ILE A 464 -29.38 -8.51 5.67
CA ILE A 464 -29.50 -8.59 7.13
C ILE A 464 -30.84 -8.00 7.53
N GLN A 465 -31.66 -8.85 8.14
CA GLN A 465 -32.95 -8.47 8.66
C GLN A 465 -32.84 -8.23 10.16
N LYS A 466 -33.53 -7.19 10.60
CA LYS A 466 -33.77 -6.93 12.02
C LYS A 466 -34.64 -8.06 12.58
N GLY A 467 -34.59 -8.27 13.88
CA GLY A 467 -35.47 -9.26 14.51
C GLY A 467 -35.11 -9.49 15.96
N GLU A 468 -36.12 -9.88 16.73
CA GLU A 468 -35.99 -10.17 18.15
C GLU A 468 -36.38 -11.64 18.38
N ILE A 469 -35.49 -12.40 19.01
CA ILE A 469 -35.71 -13.80 19.37
C ILE A 469 -35.54 -13.91 20.88
N LYS A 470 -36.52 -14.50 21.56
CA LYS A 470 -36.53 -14.71 23.01
C LYS A 470 -36.78 -16.17 23.34
N GLY A 471 -36.39 -16.58 24.53
CA GLY A 471 -36.73 -17.89 25.06
C GLY A 471 -36.41 -18.01 26.54
N THR A 472 -36.63 -19.20 27.07
CA THR A 472 -36.22 -19.57 28.43
C THR A 472 -35.22 -20.72 28.32
N PHE A 473 -33.99 -20.53 28.82
CA PHE A 473 -32.95 -21.55 28.85
C PHE A 473 -32.41 -21.65 30.28
N ASN A 474 -32.25 -22.87 30.80
CA ASN A 474 -31.82 -23.10 32.17
C ASN A 474 -32.61 -22.30 33.23
N SER A 475 -33.91 -22.13 33.01
CA SER A 475 -34.83 -21.34 33.83
C SER A 475 -34.51 -19.84 33.93
N VAL A 476 -33.70 -19.30 33.02
CA VAL A 476 -33.46 -17.85 32.87
C VAL A 476 -34.01 -17.33 31.56
N ASN A 477 -34.37 -16.05 31.54
CA ASN A 477 -34.83 -15.39 30.33
C ASN A 477 -33.64 -15.10 29.42
N VAL A 478 -33.76 -15.45 28.14
CA VAL A 478 -32.72 -15.17 27.15
C VAL A 478 -33.31 -14.46 25.94
N GLY A 479 -32.54 -13.57 25.33
CA GLY A 479 -32.97 -12.84 24.15
C GLY A 479 -31.82 -12.35 23.29
N VAL A 480 -32.05 -12.30 21.98
CA VAL A 480 -31.15 -11.71 21.00
C VAL A 480 -31.96 -10.76 20.12
N ASN A 481 -31.46 -9.55 19.94
CA ASN A 481 -32.02 -8.55 19.03
C ASN A 481 -30.97 -8.18 17.99
N ILE A 482 -31.29 -8.36 16.71
CA ILE A 482 -30.46 -7.90 15.60
C ILE A 482 -31.04 -6.57 15.09
N ASN A 483 -30.18 -5.57 14.98
CA ASN A 483 -30.49 -4.30 14.35
C ASN A 483 -29.47 -3.98 13.26
N ASN A 484 -29.89 -3.17 12.29
CA ASN A 484 -28.99 -2.51 11.35
C ASN A 484 -29.44 -1.06 11.10
N GLY A 485 -28.49 -0.15 10.93
CA GLY A 485 -28.78 1.27 10.79
C GLY A 485 -27.55 2.17 10.87
N PRO A 486 -27.74 3.51 10.82
CA PRO A 486 -26.67 4.46 11.12
C PRO A 486 -26.22 4.32 12.58
N THR A 487 -24.92 4.53 12.84
CA THR A 487 -24.36 4.62 14.20
C THR A 487 -24.31 6.09 14.66
N GLU A 488 -24.51 6.29 15.97
CA GLU A 488 -24.29 7.59 16.64
C GLU A 488 -22.86 7.72 17.18
N GLU A 489 -22.05 6.66 17.12
CA GLU A 489 -20.65 6.69 17.54
C GLU A 489 -19.81 7.65 16.69
N ASP A 490 -18.83 8.29 17.32
CA ASP A 490 -17.87 9.19 16.68
C ASP A 490 -16.79 8.38 15.96
N ILE A 491 -17.13 7.92 14.75
CA ILE A 491 -16.26 7.17 13.84
C ILE A 491 -15.92 8.01 12.61
N ASP A 492 -14.85 7.64 11.92
CA ASP A 492 -14.55 8.21 10.60
C ASP A 492 -15.65 7.81 9.60
N LYS A 493 -16.56 8.75 9.31
CA LYS A 493 -17.70 8.55 8.39
C LYS A 493 -17.31 8.57 6.92
N ILE A 494 -16.04 8.78 6.57
CA ILE A 494 -15.58 8.64 5.19
C ILE A 494 -15.85 7.20 4.77
N ASP A 495 -16.73 7.05 3.77
CA ASP A 495 -17.07 5.78 3.15
C ASP A 495 -17.78 4.78 4.10
N TYR A 496 -18.43 5.31 5.14
CA TYR A 496 -19.30 4.53 6.02
C TYR A 496 -20.63 4.16 5.32
N GLU A 497 -21.02 2.90 5.43
CA GLU A 497 -22.22 2.35 4.79
C GLU A 497 -23.37 2.12 5.77
N THR A 498 -23.12 1.32 6.81
CA THR A 498 -24.12 0.97 7.83
C THR A 498 -23.46 0.30 9.04
N THR A 499 -24.22 0.13 10.12
CA THR A 499 -23.80 -0.60 11.30
C THR A 499 -24.78 -1.74 11.53
N ILE A 500 -24.24 -2.91 11.90
CA ILE A 500 -25.03 -4.04 12.36
C ILE A 500 -24.76 -4.20 13.85
N GLU A 501 -25.81 -4.37 14.62
CA GLU A 501 -25.77 -4.54 16.06
C GLU A 501 -26.47 -5.84 16.44
N ILE A 502 -25.82 -6.64 17.29
CA ILE A 502 -26.43 -7.79 17.95
C ILE A 502 -26.39 -7.51 19.45
N GLU A 503 -27.58 -7.30 20.01
CA GLU A 503 -27.80 -7.18 21.44
C GLU A 503 -28.25 -8.54 21.99
N SER A 504 -27.53 -9.06 22.99
CA SER A 504 -27.90 -10.25 23.73
C SER A 504 -28.32 -9.89 25.17
N ARG A 505 -29.33 -10.59 25.69
CA ARG A 505 -29.76 -10.51 27.09
C ARG A 505 -29.87 -11.90 27.68
N VAL A 506 -29.27 -12.11 28.84
CA VAL A 506 -29.41 -13.31 29.67
C VAL A 506 -29.71 -12.84 31.10
N ASP A 507 -30.97 -12.99 31.52
CA ASP A 507 -31.56 -12.25 32.66
C ASP A 507 -31.22 -10.75 32.59
N ASP A 508 -30.55 -10.22 33.60
CA ASP A 508 -30.18 -8.81 33.73
C ASP A 508 -28.87 -8.48 32.99
N GLU A 509 -28.12 -9.48 32.53
CA GLU A 509 -26.90 -9.26 31.76
C GLU A 509 -27.21 -8.90 30.32
N LYS A 510 -26.88 -7.67 29.94
CA LYS A 510 -26.92 -7.19 28.55
C LYS A 510 -25.52 -7.12 27.95
N ARG A 511 -25.35 -7.62 26.72
CA ARG A 511 -24.13 -7.46 25.91
C ARG A 511 -24.50 -7.00 24.51
N ILE A 512 -23.59 -6.25 23.90
CA ILE A 512 -23.76 -5.73 22.55
C ILE A 512 -22.47 -6.01 21.78
N SER A 513 -22.62 -6.51 20.56
CA SER A 513 -21.56 -6.55 19.55
C SER A 513 -22.00 -5.70 18.35
N VAL A 514 -21.11 -4.82 17.90
CA VAL A 514 -21.36 -3.82 16.86
C VAL A 514 -20.35 -4.03 15.74
N MET A 515 -20.81 -4.02 14.49
CA MET A 515 -19.93 -4.03 13.32
C MET A 515 -20.26 -2.86 12.40
N HIS A 516 -19.30 -1.96 12.26
CA HIS A 516 -19.36 -0.88 11.29
C HIS A 516 -18.87 -1.37 9.94
N LEU A 517 -19.69 -1.15 8.91
CA LEU A 517 -19.41 -1.49 7.53
C LEU A 517 -19.04 -0.24 6.75
N PHE A 518 -18.03 -0.37 5.89
CA PHE A 518 -17.50 0.70 5.04
C PHE A 518 -17.38 0.20 3.59
N GLY A 519 -17.51 1.07 2.59
CA GLY A 519 -17.50 0.66 1.18
C GLY A 519 -16.15 0.13 0.67
N SER A 520 -15.06 0.65 1.21
CA SER A 520 -13.67 0.50 0.76
C SER A 520 -12.67 0.24 1.90
N LYS A 521 -13.11 0.39 3.16
CA LYS A 521 -12.33 0.04 4.36
C LYS A 521 -12.80 -1.30 4.94
N ASP A 522 -11.90 -1.99 5.66
CA ASP A 522 -12.23 -3.22 6.38
C ASP A 522 -13.34 -2.98 7.43
N PRO A 523 -14.26 -3.93 7.65
CA PRO A 523 -15.27 -3.83 8.69
C PRO A 523 -14.61 -3.67 10.06
N GLN A 524 -15.16 -2.79 10.88
CA GLN A 524 -14.68 -2.58 12.25
C GLN A 524 -15.65 -3.25 13.22
N LEU A 525 -15.21 -4.36 13.80
CA LEU A 525 -15.97 -5.12 14.80
C LEU A 525 -15.59 -4.65 16.21
N HIS A 526 -16.56 -4.10 16.92
CA HIS A 526 -16.43 -3.63 18.30
C HIS A 526 -17.32 -4.48 19.23
N PHE A 527 -16.71 -5.04 20.28
CA PHE A 527 -17.45 -5.72 21.34
C PHE A 527 -16.68 -5.58 22.66
N LYS A 528 -17.39 -5.52 23.78
CA LYS A 528 -16.76 -5.52 25.10
C LYS A 528 -16.27 -6.91 25.50
N ASN A 529 -17.10 -7.93 25.29
CA ASN A 529 -16.84 -9.35 25.57
C ASN A 529 -17.85 -10.21 24.82
N ILE A 530 -17.41 -11.29 24.17
CA ILE A 530 -18.29 -12.28 23.54
C ILE A 530 -18.63 -13.35 24.56
N LYS A 531 -19.92 -13.66 24.71
CA LYS A 531 -20.38 -14.74 25.59
C LYS A 531 -21.56 -15.46 24.96
N TYR A 532 -21.40 -16.74 24.67
CA TYR A 532 -22.46 -17.56 24.08
C TYR A 532 -23.26 -18.29 25.17
N LEU A 533 -24.47 -18.74 24.84
CA LEU A 533 -25.39 -19.33 25.83
C LEU A 533 -24.90 -20.72 26.28
N CYS A 534 -24.66 -21.59 25.31
CA CYS A 534 -24.20 -22.96 25.49
C CYS A 534 -23.48 -23.45 24.22
N SER A 535 -22.74 -24.55 24.30
CA SER A 535 -22.14 -25.17 23.12
C SER A 535 -23.22 -25.55 22.09
N THR A 536 -23.14 -24.99 20.90
CA THR A 536 -24.16 -25.17 19.85
C THR A 536 -23.53 -25.41 18.49
N MET A 537 -24.22 -26.16 17.63
CA MET A 537 -23.77 -26.42 16.25
C MET A 537 -24.96 -26.63 15.31
N PHE A 538 -24.81 -26.14 14.07
CA PHE A 538 -25.78 -26.31 13.01
C PHE A 538 -25.21 -27.21 11.91
N LYS A 539 -25.89 -28.31 11.61
CA LYS A 539 -25.56 -29.25 10.55
C LYS A 539 -26.63 -29.25 9.46
N SER A 540 -26.20 -29.16 8.21
CA SER A 540 -27.05 -29.13 7.01
C SER A 540 -26.37 -29.92 5.89
N PRO A 541 -27.10 -30.58 4.98
CA PRO A 541 -26.47 -31.20 3.82
C PRO A 541 -25.99 -30.16 2.79
N TYR A 542 -26.40 -28.90 2.93
CA TYR A 542 -26.14 -27.87 1.92
C TYR A 542 -24.86 -27.07 2.14
N PHE A 543 -24.22 -27.18 3.30
CA PHE A 543 -22.96 -26.52 3.59
C PHE A 543 -22.13 -27.34 4.59
N TYR A 544 -20.81 -27.22 4.50
CA TYR A 544 -19.86 -28.03 5.27
C TYR A 544 -18.74 -27.14 5.82
N SER A 545 -18.42 -27.32 7.11
CA SER A 545 -17.30 -26.66 7.77
C SER A 545 -16.26 -27.69 8.18
N HIS A 546 -15.14 -27.70 7.45
CA HIS A 546 -14.01 -28.59 7.78
C HIS A 546 -13.45 -28.28 9.17
N ASN A 547 -13.39 -27.00 9.54
CA ASN A 547 -12.92 -26.56 10.86
C ASN A 547 -13.83 -27.09 11.99
N ASP A 548 -15.15 -27.05 11.81
CA ASP A 548 -16.10 -27.59 12.81
C ASP A 548 -15.88 -29.09 13.00
N LEU A 549 -15.63 -29.82 11.91
CA LEU A 549 -15.36 -31.26 11.96
C LEU A 549 -14.07 -31.55 12.74
N LEU A 550 -12.98 -30.82 12.44
CA LEU A 550 -11.71 -30.96 13.16
C LEU A 550 -11.84 -30.62 14.64
N ASN A 551 -12.54 -29.54 14.98
CA ASN A 551 -12.79 -29.12 16.37
C ASN A 551 -13.64 -30.15 17.12
N SER A 552 -14.70 -30.67 16.48
CA SER A 552 -15.55 -31.71 17.06
C SER A 552 -14.79 -33.01 17.31
N HIS A 553 -13.89 -33.37 16.38
CA HIS A 553 -13.00 -34.51 16.56
C HIS A 553 -12.04 -34.29 17.74
N ALA A 554 -11.37 -33.14 17.82
CA ALA A 554 -10.46 -32.84 18.93
C ALA A 554 -11.17 -32.98 20.29
N ILE A 555 -12.36 -32.39 20.43
CA ILE A 555 -13.16 -32.49 21.66
C ILE A 555 -13.62 -33.93 21.93
N SER A 556 -13.93 -34.71 20.89
CA SER A 556 -14.30 -36.12 21.04
C SER A 556 -13.14 -36.98 21.55
N VAL A 557 -11.91 -36.68 21.11
CA VAL A 557 -10.68 -37.31 21.60
C VAL A 557 -10.41 -36.93 23.06
N GLU A 558 -10.44 -35.63 23.37
CA GLU A 558 -10.21 -35.11 24.73
C GLU A 558 -11.18 -35.70 25.75
N LYS A 559 -12.46 -35.83 25.36
CA LYS A 559 -13.51 -36.41 26.21
C LYS A 559 -13.52 -37.94 26.22
N LYS A 560 -12.62 -38.61 25.48
CA LYS A 560 -12.52 -40.07 25.35
C LYS A 560 -13.82 -40.74 24.88
N VAL A 561 -14.56 -40.09 23.97
CA VAL A 561 -15.85 -40.60 23.44
C VAL A 561 -15.80 -41.01 21.98
N LEU A 562 -14.66 -40.83 21.31
CA LEU A 562 -14.49 -41.22 19.91
C LEU A 562 -14.76 -42.71 19.69
N GLU A 563 -14.40 -43.58 20.64
CA GLU A 563 -14.64 -45.02 20.52
C GLU A 563 -16.14 -45.36 20.51
N ASP A 564 -16.96 -44.66 21.29
CA ASP A 564 -18.42 -44.85 21.27
C ASP A 564 -19.02 -44.52 19.89
N ILE A 565 -18.47 -43.50 19.24
CA ILE A 565 -18.86 -43.07 17.89
C ILE A 565 -18.44 -44.14 16.86
N LEU A 566 -17.21 -44.64 16.95
CA LEU A 566 -16.69 -45.69 16.06
C LEU A 566 -17.45 -47.00 16.22
N VAL A 567 -17.83 -47.38 17.45
CA VAL A 567 -18.70 -48.54 17.70
C VAL A 567 -20.02 -48.40 16.96
N PHE A 568 -20.63 -47.21 16.95
CA PHE A 568 -21.85 -46.98 16.19
C PHE A 568 -21.62 -47.04 14.68
N ILE A 569 -20.56 -46.41 14.17
CA ILE A 569 -20.22 -46.45 12.75
C ILE A 569 -20.01 -47.90 12.27
N ARG A 570 -19.41 -48.75 13.11
CA ARG A 570 -19.24 -50.18 12.83
C ARG A 570 -20.55 -50.97 12.82
N LYS A 571 -21.62 -50.49 13.48
CA LYS A 571 -22.95 -51.08 13.31
C LYS A 571 -23.53 -50.79 11.92
N ILE A 572 -23.20 -49.63 11.35
CA ILE A 572 -23.66 -49.22 10.02
C ILE A 572 -22.85 -49.92 8.92
N ASP A 573 -21.52 -49.92 9.04
CA ASP A 573 -20.62 -50.65 8.15
C ASP A 573 -19.54 -51.37 8.98
N ASN A 574 -19.74 -52.68 9.15
CA ASN A 574 -18.86 -53.55 9.93
C ASN A 574 -17.46 -53.70 9.35
N SER A 575 -17.25 -53.29 8.10
CA SER A 575 -15.92 -53.33 7.48
C SER A 575 -15.01 -52.19 7.92
N ILE A 576 -15.54 -51.15 8.56
CA ILE A 576 -14.75 -50.01 9.04
C ILE A 576 -14.07 -50.43 10.35
N GLU A 577 -12.75 -50.30 10.41
CA GLU A 577 -11.99 -50.67 11.61
C GLU A 577 -11.69 -49.44 12.47
N LYS A 578 -11.21 -48.37 11.82
CA LYS A 578 -10.81 -47.10 12.44
C LYS A 578 -11.04 -45.92 11.50
N ILE A 579 -11.26 -44.75 12.08
CA ILE A 579 -11.21 -43.46 11.39
C ILE A 579 -10.23 -42.58 12.16
N GLU A 580 -9.15 -42.14 11.50
CA GLU A 580 -8.05 -41.41 12.12
C GLU A 580 -7.82 -40.08 11.42
N LEU A 581 -7.51 -39.03 12.19
CA LEU A 581 -7.06 -37.76 11.63
C LEU A 581 -5.59 -37.88 11.24
N ILE A 582 -5.30 -37.67 9.96
CA ILE A 582 -3.94 -37.64 9.42
C ILE A 582 -3.62 -36.25 8.87
N GLU A 583 -2.34 -35.89 8.88
CA GLU A 583 -1.83 -34.66 8.29
C GLU A 583 -0.71 -35.00 7.31
N HIS A 584 -0.85 -34.54 6.06
CA HIS A 584 0.15 -34.76 5.02
C HIS A 584 0.21 -33.52 4.12
N TYR A 585 1.42 -33.01 3.84
CA TYR A 585 1.62 -31.73 3.13
C TYR A 585 0.81 -30.55 3.72
N GLY A 586 0.67 -30.48 5.05
CA GLY A 586 -0.10 -29.45 5.73
C GLY A 586 -1.63 -29.57 5.60
N VAL A 587 -2.14 -30.63 4.96
CA VAL A 587 -3.58 -30.88 4.83
C VAL A 587 -4.02 -31.91 5.86
N LYS A 588 -4.92 -31.49 6.76
CA LYS A 588 -5.59 -32.36 7.73
C LYS A 588 -6.79 -33.03 7.09
N ARG A 589 -6.91 -34.35 7.23
CA ARG A 589 -8.01 -35.13 6.66
C ARG A 589 -8.26 -36.41 7.44
N PHE A 590 -9.45 -36.97 7.32
CA PHE A 590 -9.80 -38.22 7.97
C PHE A 590 -9.52 -39.41 7.05
N SER A 591 -8.73 -40.36 7.52
CA SER A 591 -8.46 -41.62 6.84
C SER A 591 -9.20 -42.77 7.51
N VAL A 592 -9.82 -43.61 6.70
CA VAL A 592 -10.61 -44.76 7.12
C VAL A 592 -9.82 -46.03 6.82
N THR A 593 -9.53 -46.80 7.86
CA THR A 593 -9.00 -48.16 7.74
C THR A 593 -10.18 -49.12 7.70
N SER A 594 -10.19 -50.01 6.70
CA SER A 594 -11.30 -50.94 6.47
C SER A 594 -10.80 -52.26 5.91
N SER A 595 -11.44 -53.35 6.32
CA SER A 595 -11.16 -54.71 5.82
C SER A 595 -11.51 -54.92 4.34
N LYS A 596 -12.25 -53.99 3.71
CA LYS A 596 -12.59 -54.05 2.27
C LYS A 596 -11.44 -53.65 1.34
N PHE A 597 -10.44 -52.93 1.83
CA PHE A 597 -9.41 -52.32 1.00
C PHE A 597 -8.02 -52.59 1.57
N ASP A 598 -7.05 -52.89 0.70
CA ASP A 598 -5.66 -53.15 1.11
C ASP A 598 -4.95 -51.93 1.73
N LYS A 599 -5.45 -50.72 1.46
CA LYS A 599 -4.91 -49.46 1.96
C LYS A 599 -6.03 -48.60 2.51
N ALA A 600 -5.72 -47.88 3.59
CA ALA A 600 -6.61 -46.87 4.14
C ALA A 600 -7.00 -45.84 3.06
N LYS A 601 -8.27 -45.45 3.06
CA LYS A 601 -8.84 -44.49 2.11
C LYS A 601 -9.19 -43.20 2.81
N ASP A 602 -9.40 -42.15 2.03
CA ASP A 602 -9.93 -40.90 2.57
C ASP A 602 -11.40 -41.09 2.95
N LEU A 603 -11.88 -40.47 4.01
CA LEU A 603 -13.30 -40.49 4.39
C LEU A 603 -14.18 -39.99 3.24
N THR A 604 -13.68 -39.03 2.46
CA THR A 604 -14.36 -38.51 1.26
C THR A 604 -14.54 -39.55 0.16
N SER A 605 -13.80 -40.67 0.20
CA SER A 605 -13.96 -41.80 -0.73
C SER A 605 -15.12 -42.73 -0.36
N TYR A 606 -15.72 -42.57 0.83
CA TYR A 606 -16.92 -43.30 1.24
C TYR A 606 -18.18 -42.50 0.91
N GLY A 607 -19.34 -43.16 0.85
CA GLY A 607 -20.61 -42.51 0.53
C GLY A 607 -20.96 -41.37 1.50
N GLU A 608 -21.60 -40.32 0.99
CA GLU A 608 -21.96 -39.10 1.73
C GLU A 608 -22.72 -39.39 3.03
N GLY A 609 -23.59 -40.40 3.05
CA GLY A 609 -24.29 -40.83 4.26
C GLY A 609 -23.36 -41.21 5.42
N LEU A 610 -22.26 -41.91 5.16
CA LEU A 610 -21.28 -42.24 6.20
C LEU A 610 -20.56 -40.98 6.72
N GLN A 611 -20.14 -40.11 5.79
CA GLN A 611 -19.46 -38.86 6.12
C GLN A 611 -20.34 -38.00 7.04
N ARG A 612 -21.62 -37.90 6.70
CA ARG A 612 -22.63 -37.14 7.44
C ARG A 612 -22.93 -37.73 8.81
N ILE A 613 -23.05 -39.06 8.90
CA ILE A 613 -23.24 -39.75 10.18
C ILE A 613 -22.04 -39.51 11.09
N PHE A 614 -20.82 -39.61 10.58
CA PHE A 614 -19.60 -39.32 11.34
C PHE A 614 -19.56 -37.87 11.83
N GLU A 615 -19.88 -36.91 10.97
CA GLU A 615 -19.94 -35.49 11.33
C GLU A 615 -20.98 -35.21 12.42
N ILE A 616 -22.21 -35.71 12.27
CA ILE A 616 -23.28 -35.54 13.27
C ILE A 616 -22.88 -36.21 14.59
N ALA A 617 -22.28 -37.40 14.54
CA ALA A 617 -21.84 -38.13 15.72
C ALA A 617 -20.78 -37.35 16.53
N LEU A 618 -19.77 -36.79 15.85
CA LEU A 618 -18.76 -35.94 16.49
C LEU A 618 -19.37 -34.67 17.11
N SER A 619 -20.43 -34.13 16.48
CA SER A 619 -21.08 -32.90 16.93
C SER A 619 -21.74 -33.03 18.32
N PHE A 620 -22.17 -34.23 18.72
CA PHE A 620 -22.72 -34.44 20.07
C PHE A 620 -21.69 -34.21 21.18
N ALA A 621 -20.44 -34.64 20.96
CA ALA A 621 -19.38 -34.45 21.94
C ALA A 621 -19.04 -32.96 22.10
N TYR A 622 -19.04 -32.21 20.99
CA TYR A 622 -18.90 -30.76 20.96
C TYR A 622 -20.04 -30.08 21.74
N CYS A 623 -21.29 -30.40 21.40
CA CYS A 623 -22.49 -29.79 21.98
C CYS A 623 -22.87 -30.30 23.37
N LYS A 624 -21.99 -31.02 24.09
CA LYS A 624 -22.29 -31.56 25.43
C LYS A 624 -22.88 -30.47 26.34
N ASN A 625 -24.01 -30.77 26.98
CA ASN A 625 -24.84 -29.83 27.78
C ASN A 625 -25.41 -28.63 27.01
N GLY A 626 -25.53 -28.72 25.69
CA GLY A 626 -25.99 -27.64 24.83
C GLY A 626 -26.92 -28.12 23.72
N ILE A 627 -26.80 -27.55 22.53
CA ILE A 627 -27.82 -27.68 21.48
C ILE A 627 -27.22 -28.19 20.18
N LEU A 628 -27.93 -29.11 19.51
CA LEU A 628 -27.56 -29.56 18.17
C LEU A 628 -28.73 -29.37 17.21
N LEU A 629 -28.47 -28.65 16.13
CA LEU A 629 -29.46 -28.33 15.09
C LEU A 629 -29.10 -29.12 13.84
N ILE A 630 -30.04 -29.92 13.34
CA ILE A 630 -29.83 -30.78 12.18
C ILE A 630 -30.93 -30.51 11.17
N ASP A 631 -30.57 -29.83 10.09
CA ASP A 631 -31.46 -29.61 8.97
C ASP A 631 -31.43 -30.82 8.02
N GLU A 632 -32.60 -31.25 7.56
CA GLU A 632 -32.82 -32.39 6.66
C GLU A 632 -32.02 -33.64 7.04
N ILE A 633 -32.24 -34.15 8.25
CA ILE A 633 -31.41 -35.23 8.83
C ILE A 633 -31.27 -36.47 7.95
N GLU A 634 -32.28 -36.79 7.14
CA GLU A 634 -32.32 -38.00 6.31
C GLU A 634 -31.48 -37.93 5.03
N THR A 635 -31.11 -36.73 4.56
CA THR A 635 -30.46 -36.58 3.25
C THR A 635 -29.17 -37.42 3.17
N ALA A 636 -29.03 -38.14 2.05
CA ALA A 636 -27.95 -39.09 1.76
C ALA A 636 -27.86 -40.35 2.67
N ILE A 637 -28.83 -40.58 3.56
CA ILE A 637 -28.89 -41.78 4.42
C ILE A 637 -29.91 -42.77 3.84
N HIS A 638 -29.46 -44.00 3.57
CA HIS A 638 -30.35 -45.05 3.07
C HIS A 638 -31.38 -45.47 4.13
N LYS A 639 -32.64 -45.69 3.72
CA LYS A 639 -33.76 -46.00 4.62
C LYS A 639 -33.52 -47.15 5.60
N SER A 640 -32.71 -48.14 5.21
CA SER A 640 -32.40 -49.30 6.06
C SER A 640 -31.59 -48.93 7.31
N LEU A 641 -30.89 -47.79 7.29
CA LEU A 641 -30.05 -47.31 8.38
C LEU A 641 -30.77 -46.32 9.30
N LEU A 642 -31.96 -45.84 8.92
CA LEU A 642 -32.65 -44.78 9.66
C LEU A 642 -33.04 -45.21 11.07
N ILE A 643 -33.43 -46.47 11.28
CA ILE A 643 -33.80 -46.97 12.62
C ILE A 643 -32.59 -46.89 13.56
N ASP A 644 -31.46 -47.50 13.17
CA ASP A 644 -30.23 -47.48 13.96
C ASP A 644 -29.70 -46.05 14.16
N PHE A 645 -29.80 -45.21 13.13
CA PHE A 645 -29.35 -43.82 13.22
C PHE A 645 -30.21 -42.97 14.14
N THR A 646 -31.53 -43.07 14.07
CA THR A 646 -32.43 -42.32 14.96
C THR A 646 -32.33 -42.80 16.42
N GLU A 647 -32.13 -44.11 16.65
CA GLU A 647 -31.82 -44.65 17.98
C GLU A 647 -30.53 -44.01 18.52
N PHE A 648 -29.50 -43.94 17.68
CA PHE A 648 -28.23 -43.32 18.03
C PHE A 648 -28.38 -41.84 18.40
N ILE A 649 -29.16 -41.06 17.64
CA ILE A 649 -29.46 -39.66 17.93
C ILE A 649 -30.10 -39.53 19.33
N GLN A 650 -31.14 -40.31 19.63
CA GLN A 650 -31.81 -40.24 20.94
C GLN A 650 -30.89 -40.66 22.08
N LYS A 651 -30.10 -41.73 21.88
CA LYS A 651 -29.11 -42.20 22.86
C LYS A 651 -28.03 -41.16 23.14
N PHE A 652 -27.50 -40.51 22.11
CA PHE A 652 -26.43 -39.53 22.26
C PHE A 652 -26.95 -38.20 22.79
N ALA A 653 -28.16 -37.80 22.40
CA ALA A 653 -28.85 -36.65 22.99
C ALA A 653 -28.99 -36.81 24.52
N GLU A 654 -29.31 -38.00 24.99
CA GLU A 654 -29.33 -38.28 26.43
C GLU A 654 -27.91 -38.31 27.03
N LYS A 655 -27.01 -39.12 26.47
CA LYS A 655 -25.66 -39.35 27.00
C LYS A 655 -24.87 -38.06 27.18
N PHE A 656 -24.98 -37.14 26.22
CA PHE A 656 -24.28 -35.86 26.24
C PHE A 656 -25.13 -34.72 26.80
N ASN A 657 -26.36 -35.00 27.23
CA ASN A 657 -27.33 -34.00 27.65
C ASN A 657 -27.47 -32.87 26.61
N VAL A 658 -27.78 -33.22 25.36
CA VAL A 658 -27.92 -32.28 24.24
C VAL A 658 -29.38 -32.20 23.83
N GLN A 659 -29.92 -30.99 23.72
CA GLN A 659 -31.23 -30.78 23.09
C GLN A 659 -31.07 -30.70 21.57
N VAL A 660 -31.75 -31.60 20.88
CA VAL A 660 -31.66 -31.75 19.43
C VAL A 660 -32.90 -31.18 18.76
N PHE A 661 -32.71 -30.34 17.76
CA PHE A 661 -33.76 -29.80 16.90
C PHE A 661 -33.51 -30.22 15.47
N ILE A 662 -34.48 -30.90 14.88
CA ILE A 662 -34.31 -31.63 13.64
C ILE A 662 -35.37 -31.18 12.66
N THR A 663 -35.03 -31.02 11.39
CA THR A 663 -36.03 -30.94 10.33
C THR A 663 -35.98 -32.21 9.48
N SER A 664 -37.14 -32.63 8.99
CA SER A 664 -37.22 -33.75 8.07
C SER A 664 -38.36 -33.56 7.07
N HIS A 665 -38.10 -33.96 5.84
CA HIS A 665 -39.07 -34.11 4.78
C HIS A 665 -39.42 -35.58 4.51
N SER A 666 -38.84 -36.55 5.23
CA SER A 666 -39.07 -37.99 5.01
C SER A 666 -40.00 -38.60 6.06
N LYS A 667 -41.08 -39.23 5.59
CA LYS A 667 -41.95 -40.05 6.44
C LYS A 667 -41.17 -41.21 7.04
N GLU A 668 -40.33 -41.87 6.25
CA GLU A 668 -39.50 -43.00 6.69
C GLU A 668 -38.58 -42.60 7.85
N CYS A 669 -38.03 -41.38 7.81
CA CYS A 669 -37.20 -40.85 8.90
C CYS A 669 -38.03 -40.59 10.17
N ILE A 670 -39.20 -39.97 10.05
CA ILE A 670 -40.09 -39.71 11.18
C ILE A 670 -40.57 -41.03 11.81
N ASP A 671 -40.98 -41.98 10.97
CA ASP A 671 -41.34 -43.34 11.37
C ASP A 671 -40.18 -44.02 12.10
N ALA A 672 -38.95 -43.88 11.61
CA ALA A 672 -37.77 -44.49 12.23
C ALA A 672 -37.54 -43.97 13.67
N PHE A 673 -37.75 -42.68 13.92
CA PHE A 673 -37.64 -42.09 15.26
C PHE A 673 -38.59 -42.68 16.30
N VAL A 674 -39.76 -43.18 15.88
CA VAL A 674 -40.71 -43.83 16.78
C VAL A 674 -40.57 -45.35 16.80
N LYS A 675 -40.16 -45.96 15.68
CA LYS A 675 -40.00 -47.41 15.52
C LYS A 675 -38.73 -47.97 16.14
N ASN A 676 -37.71 -47.13 16.39
CA ASN A 676 -36.51 -47.59 17.10
C ASN A 676 -36.74 -47.88 18.59
N ASP A 677 -37.88 -47.44 19.15
CA ASP A 677 -38.32 -47.73 20.51
C ASP A 677 -37.39 -47.30 21.66
N TYR A 678 -36.46 -46.37 21.40
CA TYR A 678 -35.57 -45.86 22.43
C TYR A 678 -36.37 -45.23 23.58
N LYS A 679 -36.31 -45.85 24.76
CA LYS A 679 -37.00 -45.44 26.00
C LYS A 679 -38.49 -45.12 25.83
N ASN A 680 -39.19 -45.90 25.02
CA ASN A 680 -40.62 -45.69 24.74
C ASN A 680 -40.93 -44.28 24.22
N ASN A 681 -40.00 -43.62 23.51
CA ASN A 681 -40.17 -42.31 22.89
C ASN A 681 -40.58 -41.17 23.86
N ASN A 682 -40.22 -41.29 25.15
CA ASN A 682 -40.60 -40.31 26.19
C ASN A 682 -40.07 -38.90 25.90
N ASP A 683 -38.84 -38.80 25.40
CA ASP A 683 -38.13 -37.53 25.20
C ASP A 683 -38.23 -36.99 23.77
N LEU A 684 -39.14 -37.57 22.97
CA LEU A 684 -39.40 -37.19 21.60
C LEU A 684 -40.65 -36.31 21.50
N MET A 685 -40.55 -35.27 20.68
CA MET A 685 -41.65 -34.38 20.32
C MET A 685 -41.62 -34.10 18.81
N ALA A 686 -42.76 -34.19 18.14
CA ALA A 686 -42.87 -33.86 16.73
C ALA A 686 -43.84 -32.69 16.52
N TYR A 687 -43.49 -31.78 15.61
CA TYR A 687 -44.17 -30.53 15.35
C TYR A 687 -44.47 -30.40 13.85
N LEU A 688 -45.74 -30.20 13.52
CA LEU A 688 -46.18 -29.81 12.17
C LEU A 688 -46.30 -28.29 12.10
N LEU A 689 -45.39 -27.66 11.35
CA LEU A 689 -45.41 -26.22 11.07
C LEU A 689 -46.29 -25.92 9.86
N LYS A 690 -47.15 -24.91 9.98
CA LYS A 690 -48.04 -24.44 8.91
C LYS A 690 -47.90 -22.94 8.71
N ASN A 691 -47.81 -22.55 7.45
CA ASN A 691 -47.85 -21.16 7.00
C ASN A 691 -49.19 -20.91 6.29
N ASN A 692 -50.00 -20.01 6.82
CA ASN A 692 -51.34 -19.69 6.30
C ASN A 692 -51.38 -18.33 5.57
N ASN A 693 -50.28 -17.92 4.93
CA ASN A 693 -50.07 -16.62 4.24
C ASN A 693 -50.10 -15.37 5.14
N GLU A 694 -50.90 -15.36 6.22
CA GLU A 694 -51.03 -14.23 7.17
C GLU A 694 -50.57 -14.58 8.59
N SER A 695 -50.43 -15.88 8.90
CA SER A 695 -50.00 -16.34 10.23
C SER A 695 -49.27 -17.67 10.18
N PHE A 696 -48.34 -17.85 11.12
CA PHE A 696 -47.65 -19.11 11.36
C PHE A 696 -48.30 -19.82 12.56
N SER A 697 -48.61 -21.10 12.37
CA SER A 697 -49.17 -21.95 13.43
C SER A 697 -48.45 -23.28 13.47
N TYR A 698 -48.56 -23.98 14.60
CA TYR A 698 -48.02 -25.32 14.75
C TYR A 698 -49.01 -26.25 15.45
N LYS A 699 -48.89 -27.54 15.13
CA LYS A 699 -49.45 -28.63 15.92
C LYS A 699 -48.30 -29.47 16.44
N TYR A 700 -48.50 -30.15 17.56
CA TYR A 700 -47.48 -31.03 18.12
C TYR A 700 -48.08 -32.34 18.62
N ILE A 701 -47.22 -33.33 18.74
CA ILE A 701 -47.54 -34.66 19.25
C ILE A 701 -46.30 -35.25 19.93
N ASP A 702 -46.49 -35.80 21.12
CA ASP A 702 -45.40 -36.47 21.83
C ASP A 702 -45.08 -37.82 21.17
N GLY A 703 -43.85 -38.31 21.37
CA GLY A 703 -43.37 -39.53 20.72
C GLY A 703 -44.17 -40.79 21.00
N LYS A 704 -44.77 -40.94 22.20
CA LYS A 704 -45.62 -42.11 22.51
C LYS A 704 -46.90 -42.07 21.68
N ARG A 705 -47.56 -40.90 21.65
CA ARG A 705 -48.78 -40.73 20.87
C ARG A 705 -48.50 -40.84 19.38
N LEU A 706 -47.37 -40.31 18.90
CA LEU A 706 -46.95 -40.42 17.51
C LEU A 706 -46.74 -41.88 17.12
N LYS A 707 -46.06 -42.68 17.94
CA LYS A 707 -45.87 -44.12 17.69
C LYS A 707 -47.22 -44.82 17.50
N ILE A 708 -48.16 -44.61 18.41
CA ILE A 708 -49.51 -45.21 18.32
C ILE A 708 -50.17 -44.85 16.99
N LEU A 709 -50.12 -43.58 16.58
CA LEU A 709 -50.74 -43.16 15.32
C LEU A 709 -50.00 -43.69 14.08
N VAL A 710 -48.68 -43.83 14.13
CA VAL A 710 -47.89 -44.44 13.06
C VAL A 710 -48.20 -45.93 12.94
N ASP A 711 -48.33 -46.65 14.05
CA ASP A 711 -48.60 -48.09 14.06
C ASP A 711 -50.06 -48.41 13.69
N ASP A 712 -51.04 -47.66 14.22
CA ASP A 712 -52.47 -47.95 14.05
C ASP A 712 -53.02 -47.49 12.70
N ILE A 713 -52.61 -46.32 12.21
CA ILE A 713 -53.19 -45.68 11.01
C ILE A 713 -52.15 -45.24 9.99
N ASN A 714 -50.86 -45.61 10.17
CA ASN A 714 -49.76 -45.19 9.30
C ASN A 714 -49.71 -43.67 9.08
N LEU A 715 -49.97 -42.90 10.16
CA LEU A 715 -50.05 -41.44 10.11
C LEU A 715 -48.81 -40.84 9.45
N ASP A 716 -49.04 -39.95 8.49
CA ASP A 716 -48.03 -39.02 8.01
C ASP A 716 -48.25 -37.64 8.63
N ILE A 717 -47.40 -37.28 9.60
CA ILE A 717 -47.52 -36.01 10.31
C ILE A 717 -47.17 -34.80 9.42
N ARG A 718 -46.55 -35.00 8.25
CA ARG A 718 -46.10 -33.91 7.37
C ARG A 718 -47.26 -33.10 6.78
N GLY A 719 -48.47 -33.66 6.74
CA GLY A 719 -49.68 -33.00 6.25
C GLY A 719 -50.42 -33.83 5.22
#